data_AF-A0A0R2XI76-F1
#
_entry.id   AF-A0A0R2XI76-F1
#
_cell.length_a   1.000
_cell.length_b   1.000
_cell.length_c   1.000
_cell.angle_alpha   90.00
_cell.angle_beta   90.00
_cell.angle_gamma   90.00
#
_symmetry.space_group_name_H-M   'P 1'
#
loop_
_entity.id
_entity.type
_entity.pdbx_description
1 polymer ?
#
loop_
_entity_poly.entity_id
_entity_poly.type
_entity_poly.pdbx_seq_one_letter_code
_entity_poly.pdbx_strand_id
1 'polypeptide(L)'
;MLLLLLCSDWWLPLVVPRVLKQWNVQVGAITRVEGGRWQCVDVRYESDGVMVLGDVIRMPGARRTLQAYWQGTVADSLLVEVEQLSVVLSATVNTAASDPAMDVVGVLSGVRSALSAYESWIPAVEVEAASILSNEAELLNCKDVSLRGWQLTGVLESRHFAGSPVVVEADLRADELWYAHINAETIGLQGDARVHFEATDRVALQLSLVQGEESLETRAVWLGGESLPSEVQLNSNAFLIQRNWFPGLAAVPIERLRVSDLDVSWRQGRYLGHLALAAELPVEDHEAQPLQALLTVVGDLDVLCIENCEISGAWGQLALSNTLEIDLSEWAVLTGAAMTASLDLAKQSWIPATGHLDGLVTFAPDRVDGWDVRFDLNGQALSYRGYEADGVDLAGEIQGSTITLERLQLDLLDDTEADRVSISGVADWGEGTMDLKYQAALGADWLNARLGEAYFADALAGEGRVFGSFDDPELEGVLEPVTLLHPQLYPVTLAGEVRALSNGAIDVNLSASCEGASVLLDLAASRRDGLYSVEFQQAIISDPQLSTVRLLQPARVTYQADGEVGERWQVDPLHLVSEDGEARLNWKTTEGLSLFIRNMASTRVDRWFKQGFPLHQIDAMDLVLTQFQPNLLGYIEIHAQGQVAQGELLRIDLVSRLESQGISIEQVGVNFDGQSLLAGTLALPIRLQLPTKSVSLLAVIPGGHLSGELTGQTTPAFSQWLADLTEVNIEEASLKLSVSGFWTDPLGTAEVHVAGLDLGSRFAELELPKLTALAMKAQVDAEAWQIEQFECLLNESRVLGAVTLPTDDILKLLDARTGEGLDLQPLLEHLSGRVELSDWKFEDWRHRFPEVMRQSGELNGELVLQPGLDWSGRLVLNDFALRPTQAYSMIDQIGAELELADRVIRVKQASARIGGSPLALAGWIDGTDLSEPLWEVSAVGQRVPLVRTSDLILRSNVDLTLKRLAKEDAPELFGELNFTQSTLLVEFDPLAPSVKSGPSSRPPYFSITAPSISNWKFNVVASGDAFLRVRSPYFRALVSTNLALRGTFIKPELIGGLRVASGDILFPSVKMELDSGEAFIEPMKPHEVQLDFSGIAQVSSYVITMEVSQTLSDPSVSFSSTPTLPNSEIVRLLATGGLSGGQAGAVGVYLGKGLLGVGAGGVDSSLADRLTIDVGEAGGRDGGNTFGVQYRITDSVYLNGGYDIHEAYNLDLIWSIFKR
;
A
#
# COMPACT_ATOMS: atom_id res chain seq x y z
N MET A 1 66.63 -40.17 92.19
CA MET A 1 65.79 -39.55 93.24
C MET A 1 65.59 -38.04 93.01
N LEU A 2 66.65 -37.26 92.70
CA LEU A 2 66.54 -35.82 92.40
C LEU A 2 65.59 -35.51 91.22
N LEU A 3 65.67 -36.29 90.13
CA LEU A 3 64.77 -36.19 88.96
C LEU A 3 63.28 -36.44 89.31
N LEU A 4 62.96 -37.40 90.20
CA LEU A 4 61.57 -37.64 90.63
C LEU A 4 60.99 -36.50 91.47
N LEU A 5 61.84 -35.77 92.19
CA LEU A 5 61.47 -34.59 92.98
C LEU A 5 61.31 -33.35 92.09
N LEU A 6 62.15 -33.24 91.05
CA LEU A 6 62.10 -32.22 90.00
C LEU A 6 60.91 -32.37 89.04
N CYS A 7 60.37 -33.58 88.87
CA CYS A 7 59.19 -33.87 88.04
C CYS A 7 57.89 -34.00 88.84
N SER A 8 57.86 -33.52 90.08
CA SER A 8 56.70 -33.74 90.97
C SER A 8 55.54 -32.83 90.63
N ASP A 9 54.42 -33.47 90.28
CA ASP A 9 53.05 -32.96 90.21
C ASP A 9 52.75 -31.80 91.18
N TRP A 10 53.19 -31.96 92.45
CA TRP A 10 52.72 -31.18 93.59
C TRP A 10 53.10 -29.69 93.53
N TRP A 11 54.37 -29.38 93.33
CA TRP A 11 54.87 -28.01 93.48
C TRP A 11 55.11 -27.30 92.14
N LEU A 12 55.25 -28.04 91.04
CA LEU A 12 55.54 -27.49 89.72
C LEU A 12 54.49 -26.48 89.22
N PRO A 13 53.17 -26.73 89.28
CA PRO A 13 52.17 -25.75 88.82
C PRO A 13 52.23 -24.38 89.53
N LEU A 14 52.75 -24.33 90.77
CA LEU A 14 52.90 -23.08 91.54
C LEU A 14 54.20 -22.32 91.21
N VAL A 15 55.23 -23.01 90.71
CA VAL A 15 56.56 -22.45 90.47
C VAL A 15 56.81 -22.19 88.99
N VAL A 16 56.31 -23.06 88.11
CA VAL A 16 56.50 -23.01 86.64
C VAL A 16 56.09 -21.65 86.04
N PRO A 17 54.92 -21.03 86.38
CA PRO A 17 54.59 -19.71 85.84
C PRO A 17 55.60 -18.61 86.18
N ARG A 18 56.25 -18.70 87.35
CA ARG A 18 57.28 -17.73 87.77
C ARG A 18 58.61 -17.95 87.04
N VAL A 19 58.93 -19.19 86.69
CA VAL A 19 60.14 -19.54 85.93
C VAL A 19 59.96 -19.16 84.47
N LEU A 20 58.82 -19.51 83.88
CA LEU A 20 58.48 -19.20 82.48
C LEU A 20 58.49 -17.69 82.18
N LYS A 21 58.18 -16.85 83.18
CA LYS A 21 58.29 -15.40 83.06
C LYS A 21 59.72 -14.91 82.78
N GLN A 22 60.76 -15.67 83.14
CA GLN A 22 62.15 -15.36 82.78
C GLN A 22 62.47 -15.61 81.29
N TRP A 23 61.61 -16.34 80.61
CA TRP A 23 61.68 -16.64 79.17
C TRP A 23 60.53 -15.98 78.39
N ASN A 24 60.01 -14.86 78.92
CA ASN A 24 58.91 -14.09 78.34
C ASN A 24 57.60 -14.85 78.11
N VAL A 25 57.40 -15.98 78.80
CA VAL A 25 56.14 -16.73 78.78
C VAL A 25 55.39 -16.43 80.09
N GLN A 26 54.26 -15.74 79.98
CA GLN A 26 53.32 -15.53 81.09
C GLN A 26 52.22 -16.60 81.02
N VAL A 27 51.87 -17.16 82.16
CA VAL A 27 50.77 -18.13 82.26
C VAL A 27 49.89 -17.71 83.42
N GLY A 28 48.61 -17.46 83.17
CA GLY A 28 47.65 -17.01 84.19
C GLY A 28 47.46 -18.05 85.29
N ALA A 29 47.15 -19.29 84.92
CA ALA A 29 47.02 -20.40 85.87
C ALA A 29 47.41 -21.74 85.25
N ILE A 30 47.92 -22.66 86.07
CA ILE A 30 48.15 -24.07 85.69
C ILE A 30 47.32 -24.96 86.61
N THR A 31 46.29 -25.60 86.09
CA THR A 31 45.44 -26.56 86.81
C THR A 31 45.72 -27.98 86.34
N ARG A 32 45.38 -28.98 87.17
CA ARG A 32 45.49 -30.38 86.78
C ARG A 32 44.14 -30.89 86.31
N VAL A 33 44.18 -31.63 85.22
CA VAL A 33 43.02 -32.29 84.61
C VAL A 33 43.17 -33.81 84.71
N GLU A 34 42.09 -34.54 84.45
CA GLU A 34 42.08 -36.01 84.52
C GLU A 34 43.21 -36.64 83.69
N GLY A 35 43.76 -37.75 84.17
CA GLY A 35 44.88 -38.45 83.52
C GLY A 35 46.27 -37.84 83.75
N GLY A 36 46.41 -36.84 84.63
CA GLY A 36 47.71 -36.24 84.98
C GLY A 36 48.22 -35.23 83.94
N ARG A 37 47.33 -34.68 83.12
CA ARG A 37 47.62 -33.56 82.21
C ARG A 37 47.56 -32.22 82.96
N TRP A 38 48.24 -31.22 82.42
CA TRP A 38 48.19 -29.84 82.90
C TRP A 38 47.36 -29.01 81.93
N GLN A 39 46.52 -28.13 82.46
CA GLN A 39 45.79 -27.13 81.71
C GLN A 39 46.32 -25.75 82.09
N CYS A 40 46.93 -25.08 81.12
CA CYS A 40 47.41 -23.72 81.23
C CYS A 40 46.34 -22.77 80.67
N VAL A 41 45.97 -21.76 81.44
CA VAL A 41 45.00 -20.74 81.03
C VAL A 41 45.71 -19.40 80.91
N ASP A 42 45.37 -18.64 79.87
CA ASP A 42 45.91 -17.32 79.53
C ASP A 42 47.44 -17.36 79.38
N VAL A 43 47.89 -18.15 78.41
CA VAL A 43 49.32 -18.28 78.05
C VAL A 43 49.67 -17.17 77.07
N ARG A 44 50.64 -16.34 77.44
CA ARG A 44 51.12 -15.24 76.61
C ARG A 44 52.61 -15.36 76.42
N TYR A 45 53.05 -15.38 75.17
CA TYR A 45 54.45 -15.30 74.82
C TYR A 45 54.68 -14.00 74.05
N GLU A 46 55.63 -13.21 74.53
CA GLU A 46 55.98 -11.93 73.93
C GLU A 46 57.46 -11.92 73.56
N SER A 47 57.75 -11.72 72.27
CA SER A 47 59.09 -11.51 71.74
C SER A 47 59.09 -10.31 70.79
N ASP A 48 60.26 -9.76 70.46
CA ASP A 48 60.37 -8.62 69.54
C ASP A 48 59.59 -8.89 68.23
N GLY A 49 58.49 -8.15 68.06
CA GLY A 49 57.63 -8.19 66.86
C GLY A 49 56.55 -9.28 66.80
N VAL A 50 56.49 -10.22 67.75
CA VAL A 50 55.48 -11.30 67.76
C VAL A 50 54.94 -11.53 69.17
N MET A 51 53.61 -11.51 69.29
CA MET A 51 52.86 -11.85 70.50
C MET A 51 51.96 -13.05 70.22
N VAL A 52 52.18 -14.15 70.93
CA VAL A 52 51.35 -15.36 70.84
C VAL A 52 50.47 -15.45 72.09
N LEU A 53 49.17 -15.54 71.89
CA LEU A 53 48.15 -15.64 72.93
C LEU A 53 47.46 -17.00 72.79
N GLY A 54 47.48 -17.80 73.85
CA GLY A 54 46.74 -19.05 73.95
C GLY A 54 45.76 -19.00 75.11
N ASP A 55 44.47 -19.19 74.85
CA ASP A 55 43.44 -19.10 75.90
C ASP A 55 43.53 -20.30 76.85
N VAL A 56 43.38 -21.52 76.31
CA VAL A 56 43.51 -22.76 77.07
C VAL A 56 44.44 -23.72 76.34
N ILE A 57 45.56 -24.08 76.98
CA ILE A 57 46.54 -25.05 76.48
C ILE A 57 46.55 -26.26 77.41
N ARG A 58 46.11 -27.42 76.91
CA ARG A 58 46.19 -28.71 77.62
C ARG A 58 47.43 -29.44 77.16
N MET A 59 48.33 -29.74 78.09
CA MET A 59 49.58 -30.45 77.80
C MET A 59 49.81 -31.62 78.76
N PRO A 60 50.67 -32.59 78.41
CA PRO A 60 51.01 -33.70 79.29
C PRO A 60 51.75 -33.21 80.55
N GLY A 61 51.54 -33.86 81.70
CA GLY A 61 52.23 -33.51 82.94
C GLY A 61 53.76 -33.73 82.84
N ALA A 62 54.53 -32.99 83.66
CA ALA A 62 56.00 -32.90 83.55
C ALA A 62 56.71 -34.26 83.53
N ARG A 63 56.23 -35.26 84.28
CA ARG A 63 56.80 -36.61 84.29
C ARG A 63 56.66 -37.31 82.94
N ARG A 64 55.50 -37.22 82.29
CA ARG A 64 55.24 -37.85 80.98
C ARG A 64 56.03 -37.16 79.89
N THR A 65 56.10 -35.82 79.95
CA THR A 65 56.92 -34.99 79.07
C THR A 65 58.39 -35.38 79.15
N LEU A 66 59.00 -35.42 80.34
CA LEU A 66 60.40 -35.82 80.51
C LEU A 66 60.69 -37.27 80.09
N GLN A 67 59.73 -38.18 80.30
CA GLN A 67 59.86 -39.56 79.84
C GLN A 67 59.90 -39.65 78.31
N ALA A 68 59.01 -38.94 77.61
CA ALA A 68 58.97 -38.92 76.16
C ALA A 68 60.24 -38.30 75.55
N TYR A 69 60.75 -37.19 76.12
CA TYR A 69 62.02 -36.59 75.71
C TYR A 69 63.21 -37.55 75.89
N TRP A 70 63.25 -38.30 77.01
CA TRP A 70 64.32 -39.30 77.23
C TRP A 70 64.24 -40.45 76.23
N GLN A 71 63.03 -40.90 75.90
CA GLN A 71 62.79 -42.04 75.00
C GLN A 71 62.87 -41.65 73.51
N GLY A 72 62.94 -40.36 73.19
CA GLY A 72 62.91 -39.87 71.81
C GLY A 72 61.55 -40.07 71.13
N THR A 73 60.47 -40.29 71.89
CA THR A 73 59.12 -40.57 71.37
C THR A 73 58.20 -39.34 71.46
N VAL A 74 58.75 -38.13 71.43
CA VAL A 74 58.05 -36.87 71.71
C VAL A 74 56.86 -36.66 70.76
N ALA A 75 57.08 -36.78 69.45
CA ALA A 75 56.06 -36.56 68.42
C ALA A 75 54.89 -37.57 68.51
N ASP A 76 55.17 -38.84 68.88
CA ASP A 76 54.16 -39.90 68.89
C ASP A 76 53.41 -40.05 70.22
N SER A 77 54.01 -39.60 71.34
CA SER A 77 53.52 -39.92 72.70
C SER A 77 52.99 -38.72 73.50
N LEU A 78 53.26 -37.49 73.04
CA LEU A 78 52.78 -36.25 73.63
C LEU A 78 51.81 -35.53 72.68
N LEU A 79 50.68 -35.08 73.23
CA LEU A 79 49.69 -34.26 72.54
C LEU A 79 49.49 -32.96 73.32
N VAL A 80 49.56 -31.83 72.64
CA VAL A 80 49.23 -30.50 73.15
C VAL A 80 47.97 -30.03 72.43
N GLU A 81 46.89 -29.81 73.19
CA GLU A 81 45.63 -29.29 72.65
C GLU A 81 45.54 -27.80 73.02
N VAL A 82 45.18 -26.95 72.06
CA VAL A 82 45.00 -25.51 72.24
C VAL A 82 43.60 -25.15 71.77
N GLU A 83 42.77 -24.58 72.64
CA GLU A 83 41.40 -24.20 72.24
C GLU A 83 41.43 -22.99 71.28
N GLN A 84 42.13 -21.93 71.67
CA GLN A 84 42.27 -20.73 70.85
C GLN A 84 43.72 -20.25 70.86
N LEU A 85 44.28 -20.04 69.67
CA LEU A 85 45.61 -19.51 69.45
C LEU A 85 45.52 -18.24 68.60
N SER A 86 45.97 -17.11 69.13
CA SER A 86 46.11 -15.88 68.36
C SER A 86 47.56 -15.45 68.28
N VAL A 87 48.07 -15.31 67.06
CA VAL A 87 49.41 -14.78 66.80
C VAL A 87 49.25 -13.36 66.28
N VAL A 88 49.65 -12.39 67.09
CA VAL A 88 49.66 -10.97 66.74
C VAL A 88 51.07 -10.58 66.31
N LEU A 89 51.21 -10.22 65.05
CA LEU A 89 52.42 -9.66 64.46
C LEU A 89 52.36 -8.15 64.62
N SER A 90 53.33 -7.60 65.36
CA SER A 90 53.46 -6.15 65.57
C SER A 90 54.62 -5.64 64.72
N ALA A 91 54.40 -4.61 63.91
CA ALA A 91 55.48 -3.97 63.18
C ALA A 91 56.54 -3.44 64.18
N THR A 92 57.76 -3.97 64.12
CA THR A 92 58.88 -3.38 64.86
C THR A 92 59.10 -1.97 64.34
N VAL A 93 58.90 -0.96 65.19
CA VAL A 93 59.23 0.43 64.90
C VAL A 93 60.75 0.53 64.79
N ASN A 94 61.27 0.31 63.59
CA ASN A 94 62.57 0.82 63.20
C ASN A 94 62.46 1.52 61.84
N THR A 95 62.91 2.75 61.89
CA THR A 95 62.87 3.82 60.90
C THR A 95 63.53 3.47 59.56
N ALA A 96 62.79 3.68 58.46
CA ALA A 96 63.22 4.39 57.24
C ALA A 96 64.70 4.29 56.81
N ALA A 97 65.27 3.10 56.80
CA ALA A 97 66.37 2.71 55.94
C ALA A 97 65.84 1.61 55.03
N SER A 98 66.13 1.68 53.74
CA SER A 98 65.82 0.65 52.74
C SER A 98 65.99 -0.74 53.36
N ASP A 99 64.87 -1.39 53.68
CA ASP A 99 64.85 -2.75 54.19
C ASP A 99 65.59 -3.60 53.14
N PRO A 100 66.63 -4.37 53.52
CA PRO A 100 67.22 -5.31 52.58
C PRO A 100 66.08 -6.22 52.08
N ALA A 101 65.94 -6.32 50.75
CA ALA A 101 64.92 -7.15 50.12
C ALA A 101 64.87 -8.50 50.83
N MET A 102 63.67 -8.88 51.28
CA MET A 102 63.46 -10.11 52.05
C MET A 102 63.96 -11.30 51.23
N ASP A 103 65.02 -11.97 51.68
CA ASP A 103 65.56 -13.15 51.01
C ASP A 103 64.63 -14.35 51.24
N VAL A 104 63.69 -14.58 50.33
CA VAL A 104 62.69 -15.66 50.45
C VAL A 104 63.37 -17.03 50.55
N VAL A 105 64.43 -17.25 49.79
CA VAL A 105 65.21 -18.50 49.84
C VAL A 105 65.89 -18.65 51.20
N GLY A 106 66.50 -17.58 51.71
CA GLY A 106 67.09 -17.53 53.05
C GLY A 106 66.08 -17.81 54.16
N VAL A 107 64.88 -17.22 54.07
CA VAL A 107 63.80 -17.44 55.05
C VAL A 107 63.30 -18.89 54.99
N LEU A 108 62.93 -19.40 53.81
CA LEU A 108 62.40 -20.76 53.67
C LEU A 108 63.43 -21.83 54.05
N SER A 109 64.70 -21.62 53.68
CA SER A 109 65.80 -22.50 54.08
C SER A 109 66.10 -22.42 55.59
N GLY A 110 65.95 -21.24 56.19
CA GLY A 110 66.05 -21.02 57.64
C GLY A 110 64.92 -21.71 58.40
N VAL A 111 63.67 -21.58 57.92
CA VAL A 111 62.51 -22.31 58.46
C VAL A 111 62.76 -23.81 58.36
N ARG A 112 63.12 -24.33 57.19
CA ARG A 112 63.43 -25.76 57.01
C ARG A 112 64.52 -26.26 57.95
N SER A 113 65.58 -25.48 58.12
CA SER A 113 66.66 -25.78 59.06
C SER A 113 66.14 -25.82 60.50
N ALA A 114 65.28 -24.88 60.89
CA ALA A 114 64.65 -24.86 62.21
C ALA A 114 63.71 -26.06 62.42
N LEU A 115 62.84 -26.38 61.46
CA LEU A 115 61.95 -27.54 61.51
C LEU A 115 62.77 -28.84 61.71
N SER A 116 63.88 -29.00 60.98
CA SER A 116 64.78 -30.15 61.15
C SER A 116 65.47 -30.19 62.53
N ALA A 117 65.90 -29.04 63.06
CA ALA A 117 66.59 -28.96 64.34
C ALA A 117 65.66 -29.25 65.54
N TYR A 118 64.38 -28.90 65.41
CA TYR A 118 63.37 -29.06 66.45
C TYR A 118 62.45 -30.28 66.25
N GLU A 119 62.65 -31.08 65.21
CA GLU A 119 61.85 -32.28 64.90
C GLU A 119 61.76 -33.25 66.08
N SER A 120 62.86 -33.46 66.81
CA SER A 120 62.89 -34.33 67.98
C SER A 120 62.28 -33.70 69.25
N TRP A 121 61.93 -32.41 69.21
CA TRP A 121 61.53 -31.62 70.37
C TRP A 121 60.07 -31.18 70.35
N ILE A 122 59.39 -31.22 69.21
CA ILE A 122 58.02 -30.70 69.07
C ILE A 122 57.01 -31.85 69.21
N PRO A 123 56.03 -31.78 70.13
CA PRO A 123 54.97 -32.77 70.29
C PRO A 123 53.90 -32.61 69.18
N ALA A 124 52.98 -33.59 69.09
CA ALA A 124 51.75 -33.40 68.31
C ALA A 124 50.95 -32.21 68.88
N VAL A 125 50.48 -31.31 68.03
CA VAL A 125 49.70 -30.14 68.41
C VAL A 125 48.34 -30.18 67.71
N GLU A 126 47.27 -29.95 68.46
CA GLU A 126 45.93 -29.73 67.94
C GLU A 126 45.44 -28.36 68.40
N VAL A 127 44.95 -27.56 67.47
CA VAL A 127 44.43 -26.22 67.72
C VAL A 127 43.02 -26.13 67.17
N GLU A 128 42.03 -25.92 68.03
CA GLU A 128 40.62 -25.85 67.62
C GLU A 128 40.34 -24.59 66.78
N ALA A 129 40.86 -23.43 67.22
CA ALA A 129 40.82 -22.20 66.45
C ALA A 129 42.16 -21.46 66.51
N ALA A 130 42.69 -21.05 65.35
CA ALA A 130 43.92 -20.27 65.23
C ALA A 130 43.68 -19.03 64.37
N SER A 131 44.08 -17.85 64.86
CA SER A 131 44.06 -16.62 64.07
C SER A 131 45.42 -15.95 64.04
N ILE A 132 45.81 -15.44 62.88
CA ILE A 132 46.99 -14.60 62.70
C ILE A 132 46.52 -13.18 62.40
N LEU A 133 46.95 -12.24 63.23
CA LEU A 133 46.60 -10.82 63.17
C LEU A 133 47.87 -10.02 62.88
N SER A 134 47.81 -9.02 62.00
CA SER A 134 48.90 -8.07 61.77
C SER A 134 48.35 -6.65 61.84
N ASN A 135 48.90 -5.81 62.73
CA ASN A 135 48.43 -4.43 62.95
C ASN A 135 46.90 -4.34 63.10
N GLU A 136 46.30 -5.22 63.90
CA GLU A 136 44.84 -5.36 64.14
C GLU A 136 44.00 -5.88 62.96
N ALA A 137 44.59 -6.13 61.77
CA ALA A 137 43.92 -6.78 60.66
C ALA A 137 44.05 -8.32 60.74
N GLU A 138 42.94 -9.03 60.57
CA GLU A 138 42.89 -10.50 60.51
C GLU A 138 43.46 -10.98 59.17
N LEU A 139 44.64 -11.63 59.20
CA LEU A 139 45.32 -12.13 58.01
C LEU A 139 44.89 -13.55 57.65
N LEU A 140 44.71 -14.39 58.67
CA LEU A 140 44.47 -15.82 58.50
C LEU A 140 43.61 -16.32 59.66
N ASN A 141 42.57 -17.10 59.35
CA ASN A 141 41.77 -17.79 60.34
C ASN A 141 41.67 -19.26 59.98
N CYS A 142 42.07 -20.13 60.90
CA CYS A 142 42.08 -21.57 60.73
C CYS A 142 41.30 -22.24 61.85
N LYS A 143 40.62 -23.34 61.52
CA LYS A 143 39.94 -24.22 62.45
C LYS A 143 40.53 -25.62 62.35
N ASP A 144 40.44 -26.37 63.44
CA ASP A 144 40.84 -27.78 63.54
C ASP A 144 42.27 -28.04 63.00
N VAL A 145 43.22 -27.17 63.36
CA VAL A 145 44.62 -27.28 62.91
C VAL A 145 45.31 -28.41 63.68
N SER A 146 45.74 -29.46 62.99
CA SER A 146 46.52 -30.55 63.56
C SER A 146 47.92 -30.58 62.94
N LEU A 147 48.95 -30.58 63.79
CA LEU A 147 50.35 -30.77 63.40
C LEU A 147 50.87 -32.06 64.05
N ARG A 148 51.12 -33.10 63.24
CA ARG A 148 51.66 -34.39 63.70
C ARG A 148 52.79 -34.84 62.78
N GLY A 149 54.01 -34.97 63.32
CA GLY A 149 55.16 -35.41 62.52
C GLY A 149 55.43 -34.52 61.29
N TRP A 150 55.29 -33.20 61.44
CA TRP A 150 55.36 -32.20 60.36
C TRP A 150 54.29 -32.32 59.26
N GLN A 151 53.27 -33.17 59.44
CA GLN A 151 52.05 -33.12 58.66
C GLN A 151 51.08 -32.13 59.32
N LEU A 152 50.77 -31.06 58.59
CA LEU A 152 49.83 -30.01 58.97
C LEU A 152 48.50 -30.26 58.26
N THR A 153 47.42 -30.36 59.00
CA THR A 153 46.05 -30.40 58.45
C THR A 153 45.22 -29.32 59.12
N GLY A 154 44.28 -28.70 58.41
CA GLY A 154 43.39 -27.71 59.00
C GLY A 154 42.42 -27.12 57.99
N VAL A 155 41.39 -26.43 58.49
CA VAL A 155 40.39 -25.74 57.68
C VAL A 155 40.66 -24.24 57.71
N LEU A 156 41.02 -23.67 56.57
CA LEU A 156 41.23 -22.23 56.39
C LEU A 156 39.91 -21.55 56.00
N GLU A 157 39.55 -20.47 56.68
CA GLU A 157 38.45 -19.59 56.30
C GLU A 157 39.01 -18.27 55.77
N SER A 158 38.72 -17.94 54.50
CA SER A 158 39.15 -16.68 53.89
C SER A 158 38.09 -16.11 52.96
N ARG A 159 38.03 -14.76 52.92
CA ARG A 159 37.14 -14.00 52.03
C ARG A 159 37.46 -14.23 50.55
N HIS A 160 38.70 -14.58 50.22
CA HIS A 160 39.14 -14.83 48.84
C HIS A 160 38.54 -16.12 48.24
N PHE A 161 38.06 -17.02 49.08
CA PHE A 161 37.32 -18.23 48.66
C PHE A 161 35.82 -18.08 48.90
N ALA A 162 35.29 -16.85 48.82
CA ALA A 162 33.87 -16.55 49.04
C ALA A 162 33.32 -17.02 50.40
N GLY A 163 34.16 -17.08 51.44
CA GLY A 163 33.77 -17.57 52.78
C GLY A 163 33.66 -19.10 52.87
N SER A 164 34.14 -19.81 51.86
CA SER A 164 34.17 -21.27 51.83
C SER A 164 35.24 -21.85 52.76
N PRO A 165 34.96 -22.94 53.49
CA PRO A 165 35.99 -23.67 54.22
C PRO A 165 36.95 -24.35 53.24
N VAL A 166 38.24 -24.07 53.38
CA VAL A 166 39.30 -24.63 52.55
C VAL A 166 40.10 -25.63 53.38
N VAL A 167 40.04 -26.91 53.03
CA VAL A 167 40.85 -27.94 53.70
C VAL A 167 42.26 -27.85 53.15
N VAL A 168 43.24 -27.70 54.05
CA VAL A 168 44.66 -27.67 53.73
C VAL A 168 45.33 -28.88 54.39
N GLU A 169 46.03 -29.68 53.59
CA GLU A 169 46.87 -30.79 54.04
C GLU A 169 48.29 -30.57 53.53
N ALA A 170 49.24 -30.29 54.42
CA ALA A 170 50.62 -30.01 54.06
C ALA A 170 51.60 -30.97 54.76
N ASP A 171 52.64 -31.36 54.03
CA ASP A 171 53.77 -32.14 54.51
C ASP A 171 55.03 -31.27 54.48
N LEU A 172 55.49 -30.90 55.68
CA LEU A 172 56.58 -29.96 55.92
C LEU A 172 57.84 -30.65 56.45
N ARG A 173 57.97 -31.97 56.27
CA ARG A 173 59.17 -32.73 56.68
C ARG A 173 60.44 -32.15 56.05
N ALA A 174 61.58 -32.35 56.69
CA ALA A 174 62.88 -31.82 56.25
C ALA A 174 63.45 -32.56 55.01
N ASP A 175 62.60 -32.97 54.09
CA ASP A 175 62.94 -33.60 52.82
C ASP A 175 63.25 -32.54 51.74
N GLU A 176 63.69 -32.96 50.54
CA GLU A 176 63.98 -32.04 49.41
C GLU A 176 62.73 -31.34 48.85
N LEU A 177 61.53 -31.76 49.29
CA LEU A 177 60.23 -31.33 48.79
C LEU A 177 59.26 -31.07 49.95
N TRP A 178 58.64 -29.89 49.97
CA TRP A 178 57.41 -29.67 50.73
C TRP A 178 56.21 -29.75 49.81
N TYR A 179 55.13 -30.36 50.30
CA TYR A 179 53.90 -30.57 49.55
C TYR A 179 52.72 -30.02 50.33
N ALA A 180 51.79 -29.34 49.66
CA ALA A 180 50.52 -28.94 50.24
C ALA A 180 49.39 -29.22 49.24
N HIS A 181 48.37 -29.93 49.70
CA HIS A 181 47.10 -30.12 49.03
C HIS A 181 46.08 -29.16 49.62
N ILE A 182 45.29 -28.53 48.76
CA ILE A 182 44.27 -27.55 49.11
C ILE A 182 42.98 -27.98 48.43
N ASN A 183 41.88 -28.08 49.18
CA ASN A 183 40.58 -28.46 48.64
C ASN A 183 39.49 -27.50 49.13
N ALA A 184 38.84 -26.82 48.19
CA ALA A 184 37.72 -25.91 48.43
C ALA A 184 36.48 -26.42 47.67
N GLU A 185 35.73 -27.31 48.32
CA GLU A 185 34.64 -28.09 47.72
C GLU A 185 33.49 -27.23 47.16
N THR A 186 33.15 -26.15 47.84
CA THR A 186 32.05 -25.22 47.48
C THR A 186 32.27 -24.46 46.17
N ILE A 187 33.52 -24.22 45.80
CA ILE A 187 33.89 -23.62 44.50
C ILE A 187 34.48 -24.68 43.55
N GLY A 188 34.51 -25.96 43.95
CA GLY A 188 35.04 -27.07 43.16
C GLY A 188 36.53 -26.96 42.85
N LEU A 189 37.31 -26.24 43.66
CA LEU A 189 38.73 -25.96 43.42
C LEU A 189 39.60 -26.93 44.23
N GLN A 190 40.51 -27.62 43.54
CA GLN A 190 41.55 -28.45 44.13
C GLN A 190 42.92 -27.91 43.73
N GLY A 191 43.89 -27.96 44.63
CA GLY A 191 45.20 -27.37 44.42
C GLY A 191 46.31 -28.20 45.02
N ASP A 192 47.39 -28.39 44.26
CA ASP A 192 48.61 -29.04 44.70
C ASP A 192 49.78 -28.05 44.58
N ALA A 193 50.38 -27.68 45.71
CA ALA A 193 51.58 -26.87 45.80
C ALA A 193 52.78 -27.74 46.17
N ARG A 194 53.88 -27.61 45.44
CA ARG A 194 55.13 -28.36 45.62
C ARG A 194 56.31 -27.39 45.66
N VAL A 195 56.93 -27.24 46.81
CA VAL A 195 58.12 -26.39 47.01
C VAL A 195 59.37 -27.27 46.98
N HIS A 196 60.16 -27.14 45.91
CA HIS A 196 61.42 -27.83 45.70
C HIS A 196 62.57 -26.93 46.11
N PHE A 197 63.43 -27.43 46.99
CA PHE A 197 64.65 -26.74 47.40
C PHE A 197 65.82 -27.21 46.54
N GLU A 198 65.83 -26.81 45.26
CA GLU A 198 66.76 -27.31 44.23
C GLU A 198 68.24 -27.08 44.58
N ALA A 199 68.58 -25.96 45.20
CA ALA A 199 69.94 -25.60 45.62
C ALA A 199 69.94 -24.72 46.88
N THR A 200 71.11 -24.46 47.46
CA THR A 200 71.27 -23.61 48.66
C THR A 200 70.75 -22.19 48.47
N ASP A 201 70.75 -21.69 47.23
CA ASP A 201 70.34 -20.35 46.81
C ASP A 201 69.18 -20.37 45.81
N ARG A 202 68.45 -21.49 45.69
CA ARG A 202 67.36 -21.63 44.72
C ARG A 202 66.19 -22.45 45.24
N VAL A 203 64.99 -21.89 45.16
CA VAL A 203 63.73 -22.56 45.52
C VAL A 203 62.74 -22.44 44.36
N ALA A 204 62.09 -23.54 44.00
CA ALA A 204 61.08 -23.58 42.96
C ALA A 204 59.72 -24.01 43.54
N LEU A 205 58.68 -23.23 43.31
CA LEU A 205 57.29 -23.59 43.56
C LEU A 205 56.66 -24.09 42.26
N GLN A 206 56.05 -25.27 42.33
CA GLN A 206 55.10 -25.74 41.33
C GLN A 206 53.71 -25.75 41.96
N LEU A 207 52.76 -25.08 41.32
CA LEU A 207 51.36 -25.03 41.73
C LEU A 207 50.51 -25.58 40.60
N SER A 208 49.63 -26.52 40.90
CA SER A 208 48.61 -27.04 39.98
C SER A 208 47.25 -26.83 40.61
N LEU A 209 46.39 -26.04 39.97
CA LEU A 209 45.01 -25.83 40.39
C LEU A 209 44.08 -26.50 39.38
N VAL A 210 43.06 -27.21 39.86
CA VAL A 210 42.06 -27.90 39.05
C VAL A 210 40.67 -27.47 39.52
N GLN A 211 39.81 -27.10 38.58
CA GLN A 211 38.41 -26.76 38.82
C GLN A 211 37.54 -27.50 37.78
N GLY A 212 36.91 -28.61 38.16
CA GLY A 212 36.19 -29.46 37.20
C GLY A 212 37.13 -30.14 36.19
N GLU A 213 36.96 -29.86 34.89
CA GLU A 213 37.86 -30.33 33.81
C GLU A 213 38.97 -29.31 33.46
N GLU A 214 38.98 -28.15 34.12
CA GLU A 214 39.90 -27.04 33.85
C GLU A 214 41.11 -27.06 34.79
N SER A 215 42.27 -26.65 34.29
CA SER A 215 43.53 -26.71 35.05
C SER A 215 44.41 -25.49 34.80
N LEU A 216 45.04 -24.99 35.86
CA LEU A 216 46.02 -23.91 35.82
C LEU A 216 47.33 -24.41 36.43
N GLU A 217 48.41 -24.35 35.66
CA GLU A 217 49.75 -24.74 36.10
C GLU A 217 50.64 -23.51 36.24
N THR A 218 51.29 -23.38 37.39
CA THR A 218 52.23 -22.29 37.68
C THR A 218 53.56 -22.86 38.13
N ARG A 219 54.65 -22.31 37.60
CA ARG A 219 56.01 -22.55 38.11
C ARG A 219 56.66 -21.22 38.44
N ALA A 220 57.05 -21.03 39.69
CA ALA A 220 57.78 -19.86 40.15
C ALA A 220 59.13 -20.28 40.73
N VAL A 221 60.20 -19.52 40.45
CA VAL A 221 61.56 -19.81 40.92
C VAL A 221 62.12 -18.57 41.60
N TRP A 222 62.62 -18.70 42.82
CA TRP A 222 63.33 -17.64 43.55
C TRP A 222 64.82 -17.94 43.61
N LEU A 223 65.65 -16.91 43.45
CA LEU A 223 67.09 -16.94 43.70
C LEU A 223 67.42 -16.26 45.05
N GLY A 224 68.55 -16.63 45.64
CA GLY A 224 68.98 -16.11 46.94
C GLY A 224 69.17 -14.59 46.93
N GLY A 225 68.57 -13.91 47.92
CA GLY A 225 68.60 -12.46 48.07
C GLY A 225 67.44 -11.72 47.38
N GLU A 226 66.54 -12.42 46.69
CA GLU A 226 65.39 -11.82 46.00
C GLU A 226 64.09 -11.99 46.81
N SER A 227 63.29 -10.92 46.82
CA SER A 227 61.96 -10.88 47.46
C SER A 227 60.82 -11.33 46.55
N LEU A 228 61.05 -11.25 45.23
CA LEU A 228 60.14 -11.70 44.19
C LEU A 228 60.79 -12.90 43.50
N PRO A 229 60.02 -13.76 42.79
CA PRO A 229 60.63 -14.80 41.99
C PRO A 229 61.59 -14.18 40.94
N SER A 230 62.49 -14.93 40.33
CA SER A 230 63.28 -14.48 39.18
C SER A 230 62.61 -14.90 37.87
N GLU A 231 61.86 -16.01 37.92
CA GLU A 231 61.12 -16.58 36.80
C GLU A 231 59.74 -17.06 37.26
N VAL A 232 58.69 -16.71 36.52
CA VAL A 232 57.35 -17.29 36.66
C VAL A 232 56.87 -17.74 35.29
N GLN A 233 56.27 -18.92 35.22
CA GLN A 233 55.54 -19.42 34.07
C GLN A 233 54.15 -19.81 34.52
N LEU A 234 53.13 -19.35 33.81
CA LEU A 234 51.73 -19.60 34.09
C LEU A 234 51.06 -20.07 32.80
N ASN A 235 50.55 -21.31 32.82
CA ASN A 235 49.97 -21.95 31.66
C ASN A 235 48.58 -22.51 31.97
N SER A 236 47.63 -22.33 31.04
CA SER A 236 46.33 -22.99 31.10
C SER A 236 45.68 -23.06 29.73
N ASN A 237 45.10 -24.22 29.39
CA ASN A 237 44.24 -24.34 28.21
C ASN A 237 42.91 -23.62 28.42
N ALA A 238 42.34 -23.75 29.62
CA ALA A 238 41.13 -23.09 30.05
C ALA A 238 41.05 -23.07 31.58
N PHE A 239 40.63 -21.94 32.15
CA PHE A 239 40.40 -21.77 33.59
C PHE A 239 39.34 -20.71 33.86
N LEU A 240 38.38 -21.02 34.74
CA LEU A 240 37.36 -20.10 35.19
C LEU A 240 37.93 -19.14 36.26
N ILE A 241 37.82 -17.84 36.00
CA ILE A 241 38.28 -16.81 36.93
C ILE A 241 37.12 -16.38 37.82
N GLN A 242 37.28 -16.46 39.14
CA GLN A 242 36.32 -15.91 40.08
C GLN A 242 36.49 -14.39 40.19
N ARG A 243 35.39 -13.64 40.05
CA ARG A 243 35.38 -12.17 40.09
C ARG A 243 35.98 -11.60 41.37
N ASN A 244 35.81 -12.28 42.50
CA ASN A 244 36.32 -11.87 43.82
C ASN A 244 37.83 -12.04 44.00
N TRP A 245 38.54 -12.69 43.07
CA TRP A 245 40.00 -12.78 43.10
C TRP A 245 40.68 -11.48 42.68
N PHE A 246 39.97 -10.60 41.97
CA PHE A 246 40.50 -9.35 41.45
C PHE A 246 39.62 -8.17 41.87
N PRO A 247 40.08 -7.31 42.80
CA PRO A 247 39.31 -6.15 43.25
C PRO A 247 38.84 -5.22 42.12
N GLY A 248 39.67 -5.05 41.08
CA GLY A 248 39.35 -4.20 39.92
C GLY A 248 38.22 -4.72 39.02
N LEU A 249 37.92 -6.02 39.04
CA LEU A 249 36.82 -6.62 38.26
C LEU A 249 35.47 -6.57 39.00
N ALA A 250 35.44 -6.08 40.24
CA ALA A 250 34.23 -5.99 41.05
C ALA A 250 33.20 -4.96 40.54
N ALA A 251 33.60 -4.03 39.67
CA ALA A 251 32.70 -3.03 39.07
C ALA A 251 32.12 -3.45 37.71
N VAL A 252 32.74 -4.41 37.01
CA VAL A 252 32.33 -4.79 35.65
C VAL A 252 31.22 -5.85 35.68
N PRO A 253 30.06 -5.63 35.05
CA PRO A 253 28.94 -6.60 35.06
C PRO A 253 29.24 -7.76 34.10
N ILE A 254 29.98 -8.77 34.58
CA ILE A 254 30.27 -10.02 33.85
C ILE A 254 29.78 -11.18 34.70
N GLU A 255 28.98 -12.08 34.12
CA GLU A 255 28.45 -13.24 34.86
C GLU A 255 29.48 -14.36 34.98
N ARG A 256 30.20 -14.67 33.89
CA ARG A 256 31.29 -15.65 33.88
C ARG A 256 32.46 -15.11 33.07
N LEU A 257 33.66 -15.26 33.63
CA LEU A 257 34.92 -14.93 32.97
C LEU A 257 35.79 -16.19 32.89
N ARG A 258 36.10 -16.61 31.67
CA ARG A 258 36.95 -17.77 31.40
C ARG A 258 38.18 -17.30 30.66
N VAL A 259 39.36 -17.68 31.13
CA VAL A 259 40.61 -17.52 30.36
C VAL A 259 40.92 -18.82 29.64
N SER A 260 41.36 -18.75 28.40
CA SER A 260 41.78 -19.89 27.58
C SER A 260 43.09 -19.55 26.87
N ASP A 261 43.85 -20.57 26.46
CA ASP A 261 45.16 -20.42 25.82
C ASP A 261 46.10 -19.46 26.57
N LEU A 262 46.07 -19.53 27.90
CA LEU A 262 46.89 -18.71 28.78
C LEU A 262 48.34 -19.22 28.74
N ASP A 263 49.25 -18.39 28.25
CA ASP A 263 50.69 -18.60 28.34
C ASP A 263 51.33 -17.28 28.74
N VAL A 264 51.71 -17.17 30.03
CA VAL A 264 52.35 -15.98 30.58
C VAL A 264 53.70 -16.36 31.16
N SER A 265 54.74 -15.66 30.71
CA SER A 265 56.09 -15.81 31.21
C SER A 265 56.57 -14.50 31.81
N TRP A 266 57.18 -14.57 32.98
CA TRP A 266 57.82 -13.43 33.64
C TRP A 266 59.27 -13.76 33.93
N ARG A 267 60.20 -12.93 33.47
CA ARG A 267 61.65 -13.07 33.64
C ARG A 267 62.30 -11.69 33.71
N GLN A 268 63.30 -11.53 34.57
CA GLN A 268 64.07 -10.28 34.69
C GLN A 268 63.20 -9.03 34.93
N GLY A 269 62.12 -9.17 35.70
CA GLY A 269 61.23 -8.06 36.03
C GLY A 269 60.18 -7.70 34.96
N ARG A 270 60.13 -8.42 33.83
CA ARG A 270 59.11 -8.19 32.79
C ARG A 270 58.29 -9.43 32.48
N TYR A 271 57.01 -9.27 32.18
CA TYR A 271 56.16 -10.34 31.66
C TYR A 271 55.80 -10.14 30.20
N LEU A 272 55.59 -11.27 29.52
CA LEU A 272 54.98 -11.39 28.20
C LEU A 272 53.91 -12.48 28.31
N GLY A 273 52.70 -12.19 27.86
CA GLY A 273 51.57 -13.10 27.94
C GLY A 273 50.69 -13.08 26.69
N HIS A 274 50.21 -14.26 26.31
CA HIS A 274 49.12 -14.43 25.36
C HIS A 274 47.95 -15.10 26.08
N LEU A 275 46.73 -14.59 25.87
CA LEU A 275 45.53 -15.16 26.44
C LEU A 275 44.29 -14.84 25.60
N ALA A 276 43.32 -15.75 25.64
CA ALA A 276 41.96 -15.53 25.17
C ALA A 276 41.03 -15.40 26.38
N LEU A 277 40.25 -14.32 26.47
CA LEU A 277 39.21 -14.14 27.47
C LEU A 277 37.85 -14.39 26.83
N ALA A 278 37.03 -15.25 27.43
CA ALA A 278 35.63 -15.39 27.10
C ALA A 278 34.78 -14.87 28.26
N ALA A 279 33.83 -13.98 27.96
CA ALA A 279 32.95 -13.37 28.93
C ALA A 279 31.48 -13.49 28.52
N GLU A 280 30.59 -13.70 29.48
CA GLU A 280 29.13 -13.59 29.31
C GLU A 280 28.66 -12.24 29.87
N LEU A 281 28.17 -11.36 28.98
CA LEU A 281 27.65 -10.03 29.32
C LEU A 281 26.14 -10.10 29.58
N PRO A 282 25.67 -9.77 30.80
CA PRO A 282 24.25 -9.71 31.10
C PRO A 282 23.60 -8.53 30.35
N VAL A 283 22.47 -8.78 29.73
CA VAL A 283 21.63 -7.77 29.09
C VAL A 283 20.24 -7.89 29.71
N GLU A 284 19.70 -6.77 30.20
CA GLU A 284 18.39 -6.74 30.86
C GLU A 284 17.29 -7.30 29.93
N ASP A 285 16.44 -8.18 30.43
CA ASP A 285 15.38 -8.89 29.68
C ASP A 285 15.84 -9.73 28.46
N HIS A 286 17.14 -10.01 28.31
CA HIS A 286 17.70 -10.82 27.22
C HIS A 286 18.71 -11.88 27.73
N GLU A 287 19.01 -12.88 26.90
CA GLU A 287 20.06 -13.86 27.22
C GLU A 287 21.44 -13.19 27.26
N ALA A 288 22.32 -13.64 28.16
CA ALA A 288 23.68 -13.13 28.29
C ALA A 288 24.47 -13.32 26.98
N GLN A 289 25.19 -12.28 26.58
CA GLN A 289 25.84 -12.20 25.29
C GLN A 289 27.30 -12.64 25.37
N PRO A 290 27.73 -13.65 24.59
CA PRO A 290 29.11 -14.10 24.62
C PRO A 290 30.02 -13.12 23.90
N LEU A 291 31.09 -12.70 24.57
CA LEU A 291 32.23 -11.98 23.99
C LEU A 291 33.50 -12.81 24.12
N GLN A 292 34.37 -12.69 23.13
CA GLN A 292 35.71 -13.25 23.14
C GLN A 292 36.74 -12.14 22.87
N ALA A 293 37.80 -12.07 23.67
CA ALA A 293 38.89 -11.12 23.50
C ALA A 293 40.23 -11.86 23.38
N LEU A 294 40.97 -11.61 22.31
CA LEU A 294 42.33 -12.12 22.10
C LEU A 294 43.33 -11.03 22.50
N LEU A 295 44.18 -11.32 23.47
CA LEU A 295 45.07 -10.34 24.10
C LEU A 295 46.53 -10.76 24.00
N THR A 296 47.38 -9.80 23.69
CA THR A 296 48.83 -9.89 23.90
C THR A 296 49.26 -8.80 24.88
N VAL A 297 49.79 -9.22 26.02
CA VAL A 297 50.16 -8.34 27.13
C VAL A 297 51.65 -8.39 27.41
N VAL A 298 52.24 -7.23 27.66
CA VAL A 298 53.65 -7.04 28.02
C VAL A 298 53.71 -6.05 29.16
N GLY A 299 54.63 -6.20 30.11
CA GLY A 299 54.72 -5.21 31.18
C GLY A 299 55.67 -5.60 32.29
N ASP A 300 55.54 -4.89 33.41
CA ASP A 300 56.20 -5.17 34.68
C ASP A 300 55.19 -5.06 35.83
N LEU A 301 55.65 -5.14 37.07
CA LEU A 301 54.76 -5.14 38.24
C LEU A 301 54.03 -3.82 38.46
N ASP A 302 54.46 -2.73 37.81
CA ASP A 302 53.85 -1.42 37.93
C ASP A 302 52.97 -1.09 36.72
N VAL A 303 53.35 -1.53 35.51
CA VAL A 303 52.65 -1.18 34.25
C VAL A 303 52.28 -2.42 33.42
N LEU A 304 51.04 -2.44 32.94
CA LEU A 304 50.50 -3.39 31.96
C LEU A 304 50.31 -2.72 30.59
N CYS A 305 51.06 -3.17 29.60
CA CYS A 305 50.93 -2.78 28.20
C CYS A 305 50.15 -3.86 27.43
N ILE A 306 49.03 -3.51 26.82
CA ILE A 306 48.30 -4.38 25.89
C ILE A 306 48.71 -3.97 24.48
N GLU A 307 49.48 -4.83 23.80
CA GLU A 307 49.99 -4.56 22.45
C GLU A 307 48.97 -4.90 21.36
N ASN A 308 48.18 -5.96 21.57
CA ASN A 308 47.13 -6.37 20.66
C ASN A 308 45.89 -6.78 21.47
N CYS A 309 44.73 -6.29 21.06
CA CYS A 309 43.43 -6.65 21.63
C CYS A 309 42.41 -6.70 20.50
N GLU A 310 41.88 -7.89 20.24
CA GLU A 310 40.77 -8.10 19.31
C GLU A 310 39.59 -8.68 20.08
N ILE A 311 38.53 -7.89 20.21
CA ILE A 311 37.28 -8.29 20.87
C ILE A 311 36.28 -8.63 19.77
N SER A 312 35.65 -9.78 19.88
CA SER A 312 34.65 -10.27 18.94
C SER A 312 33.40 -10.76 19.67
N GLY A 313 32.24 -10.45 19.10
CA GLY A 313 30.93 -10.93 19.54
C GLY A 313 30.05 -11.26 18.35
N ALA A 314 28.86 -11.80 18.61
CA ALA A 314 27.90 -12.13 17.55
C ALA A 314 27.50 -10.90 16.71
N TRP A 315 27.55 -9.72 17.30
CA TRP A 315 27.08 -8.45 16.75
C TRP A 315 28.18 -7.51 16.27
N GLY A 316 29.47 -7.85 16.40
CA GLY A 316 30.53 -6.96 15.96
C GLY A 316 31.94 -7.33 16.43
N GLN A 317 32.90 -6.53 16.00
CA GLN A 317 34.32 -6.65 16.34
C GLN A 317 34.92 -5.29 16.72
N LEU A 318 35.85 -5.31 17.67
CA LEU A 318 36.67 -4.16 18.09
C LEU A 318 38.14 -4.56 18.02
N ALA A 319 38.95 -3.80 17.30
CA ALA A 319 40.38 -4.08 17.15
C ALA A 319 41.22 -2.89 17.62
N LEU A 320 42.17 -3.15 18.52
CA LEU A 320 43.09 -2.16 19.06
C LEU A 320 44.04 -1.64 17.98
N SER A 321 44.08 -0.31 17.82
CA SER A 321 44.92 0.38 16.83
C SER A 321 46.27 0.84 17.38
N ASN A 322 46.40 1.01 18.71
CA ASN A 322 47.64 1.40 19.38
C ASN A 322 47.75 0.78 20.78
N THR A 323 48.98 0.69 21.30
CA THR A 323 49.26 0.09 22.62
C THR A 323 48.52 0.84 23.75
N LEU A 324 47.83 0.08 24.60
CA LEU A 324 47.17 0.56 25.81
C LEU A 324 48.07 0.32 27.03
N GLU A 325 48.36 1.35 27.82
CA GLU A 325 49.19 1.24 29.02
C GLU A 325 48.36 1.52 30.27
N ILE A 326 48.41 0.61 31.25
CA ILE A 326 47.63 0.65 32.49
C ILE A 326 48.59 0.60 33.69
N ASP A 327 48.45 1.52 34.63
CA ASP A 327 49.09 1.46 35.95
C ASP A 327 48.38 0.39 36.80
N LEU A 328 49.10 -0.67 37.19
CA LEU A 328 48.54 -1.79 37.95
C LEU A 328 48.24 -1.45 39.42
N SER A 329 48.86 -0.40 39.96
CA SER A 329 48.67 0.02 41.35
C SER A 329 47.38 0.84 41.53
N GLU A 330 47.10 1.73 40.58
CA GLU A 330 45.89 2.58 40.57
C GLU A 330 44.79 2.06 39.62
N TRP A 331 45.06 1.02 38.81
CA TRP A 331 44.21 0.56 37.70
C TRP A 331 43.85 1.69 36.70
N ALA A 332 44.75 2.66 36.54
CA ALA A 332 44.53 3.85 35.73
C ALA A 332 45.13 3.73 34.33
N VAL A 333 44.42 4.19 33.30
CA VAL A 333 44.95 4.26 31.93
C VAL A 333 45.99 5.39 31.85
N LEU A 334 47.23 5.04 31.55
CA LEU A 334 48.35 5.98 31.40
C LEU A 334 48.41 6.58 30.00
N THR A 335 48.19 5.74 28.98
CA THR A 335 48.19 6.10 27.57
C THR A 335 46.89 5.65 26.94
N GLY A 336 46.11 6.59 26.39
CA GLY A 336 44.82 6.31 25.78
C GLY A 336 44.89 5.35 24.59
N ALA A 337 43.83 4.59 24.37
CA ALA A 337 43.74 3.57 23.33
C ALA A 337 42.67 3.92 22.29
N ALA A 338 42.94 3.70 21.02
CA ALA A 338 41.99 3.79 19.93
C ALA A 338 41.67 2.38 19.43
N MET A 339 40.39 2.08 19.26
CA MET A 339 39.91 0.82 18.72
C MET A 339 39.05 1.11 17.49
N THR A 340 39.29 0.39 16.41
CA THR A 340 38.36 0.37 15.25
C THR A 340 37.20 -0.55 15.57
N ALA A 341 35.98 -0.05 15.42
CA ALA A 341 34.73 -0.77 15.66
C ALA A 341 34.04 -1.08 14.33
N SER A 342 33.46 -2.28 14.22
CA SER A 342 32.57 -2.68 13.14
C SER A 342 31.43 -3.51 13.71
N LEU A 343 30.21 -2.97 13.70
CA LEU A 343 29.05 -3.47 14.43
C LEU A 343 27.89 -3.73 13.46
N ASP A 344 27.27 -4.90 13.54
CA ASP A 344 26.08 -5.30 12.78
C ASP A 344 24.89 -5.42 13.73
N LEU A 345 24.07 -4.37 13.74
CA LEU A 345 22.93 -4.25 14.64
C LEU A 345 21.82 -5.27 14.32
N ALA A 346 21.80 -5.86 13.11
CA ALA A 346 20.82 -6.90 12.77
C ALA A 346 21.09 -8.24 13.48
N LYS A 347 22.30 -8.43 14.02
CA LYS A 347 22.70 -9.65 14.75
C LYS A 347 22.47 -9.57 16.26
N GLN A 348 21.96 -8.45 16.77
CA GLN A 348 21.56 -8.30 18.17
C GLN A 348 20.04 -8.10 18.29
N SER A 349 19.48 -8.43 19.45
CA SER A 349 18.02 -8.40 19.68
C SER A 349 17.56 -7.47 20.80
N TRP A 350 18.49 -6.82 21.51
CA TRP A 350 18.19 -6.01 22.70
C TRP A 350 17.96 -4.53 22.39
N ILE A 351 18.49 -4.04 21.28
CA ILE A 351 18.14 -2.76 20.69
C ILE A 351 17.25 -3.07 19.49
N PRO A 352 16.07 -2.44 19.34
CA PRO A 352 15.21 -2.60 18.17
C PRO A 352 15.77 -1.80 16.97
N ALA A 353 17.04 -1.99 16.67
CA ALA A 353 17.80 -1.36 15.60
C ALA A 353 18.45 -2.42 14.69
N THR A 354 18.57 -2.11 13.41
CA THR A 354 19.28 -2.90 12.38
C THR A 354 20.16 -1.97 11.56
N GLY A 355 21.16 -2.50 10.86
CA GLY A 355 22.12 -1.70 10.07
C GLY A 355 23.57 -1.95 10.48
N HIS A 356 24.51 -1.28 9.82
CA HIS A 356 25.94 -1.42 10.07
C HIS A 356 26.54 -0.11 10.58
N LEU A 357 27.42 -0.19 11.58
CA LEU A 357 28.16 0.94 12.15
C LEU A 357 29.66 0.63 12.15
N ASP A 358 30.45 1.50 11.52
CA ASP A 358 31.91 1.42 11.47
C ASP A 358 32.52 2.72 12.01
N GLY A 359 33.62 2.63 12.74
CA GLY A 359 34.31 3.85 13.17
C GLY A 359 35.39 3.64 14.21
N LEU A 360 35.68 4.70 14.96
CA LEU A 360 36.74 4.74 15.96
C LEU A 360 36.16 4.95 17.35
N VAL A 361 36.65 4.17 18.32
CA VAL A 361 36.34 4.31 19.73
C VAL A 361 37.66 4.58 20.47
N THR A 362 37.78 5.72 21.15
CA THR A 362 38.99 6.09 21.88
C THR A 362 38.76 6.17 23.37
N PHE A 363 39.65 5.55 24.14
CA PHE A 363 39.69 5.55 25.59
C PHE A 363 40.68 6.62 26.06
N ALA A 364 40.24 7.59 26.85
CA ALA A 364 41.10 8.67 27.34
C ALA A 364 41.73 8.33 28.71
N PRO A 365 42.91 8.90 29.04
CA PRO A 365 43.57 8.69 30.33
C PRO A 365 43.13 9.73 31.39
N ASP A 366 42.22 9.41 32.33
CA ASP A 366 42.16 10.09 33.65
C ASP A 366 41.33 9.39 34.76
N ARG A 367 41.46 9.96 35.98
CA ARG A 367 41.59 9.36 37.33
C ARG A 367 40.36 9.35 38.26
N VAL A 368 39.13 9.50 37.78
CA VAL A 368 37.94 9.59 38.66
C VAL A 368 36.83 8.65 38.21
N ASP A 369 36.66 7.56 38.95
CA ASP A 369 35.51 6.63 38.95
C ASP A 369 34.79 6.43 37.60
N GLY A 370 35.47 5.87 36.59
CA GLY A 370 34.82 5.46 35.34
C GLY A 370 35.74 5.30 34.14
N TRP A 371 35.20 4.79 33.03
CA TRP A 371 35.86 4.76 31.73
C TRP A 371 35.44 6.02 30.96
N ASP A 372 36.40 6.77 30.43
CA ASP A 372 36.18 7.87 29.49
C ASP A 372 36.33 7.34 28.06
N VAL A 373 35.20 7.22 27.35
CA VAL A 373 35.13 6.62 26.01
C VAL A 373 34.55 7.62 25.03
N ARG A 374 35.36 8.11 24.09
CA ARG A 374 34.85 8.85 22.92
C ARG A 374 34.59 7.89 21.77
N PHE A 375 33.53 8.13 21.02
CA PHE A 375 33.19 7.35 19.83
C PHE A 375 32.90 8.29 18.66
N ASP A 376 33.30 7.87 17.46
CA ASP A 376 33.02 8.50 16.17
C ASP A 376 32.70 7.37 15.19
N LEU A 377 31.40 7.15 14.96
CA LEU A 377 30.84 6.01 14.24
C LEU A 377 29.98 6.50 13.08
N ASN A 378 30.21 5.93 11.91
CA ASN A 378 29.41 6.15 10.71
C ASN A 378 28.67 4.88 10.33
N GLY A 379 27.43 4.99 9.91
CA GLY A 379 26.60 3.86 9.53
C GLY A 379 25.79 4.09 8.27
N GLN A 380 25.37 2.98 7.67
CA GLN A 380 24.50 2.96 6.50
C GLN A 380 23.31 2.03 6.74
N ALA A 381 22.17 2.37 6.12
CA ALA A 381 20.94 1.59 6.16
C ALA A 381 20.49 1.24 7.58
N LEU A 382 20.53 2.24 8.47
CA LEU A 382 20.16 2.06 9.86
C LEU A 382 18.63 2.13 9.99
N SER A 383 18.02 1.15 10.66
CA SER A 383 16.58 1.17 10.92
C SER A 383 16.28 0.94 12.38
N TYR A 384 15.47 1.81 12.99
CA TYR A 384 15.00 1.69 14.37
C TYR A 384 13.47 1.58 14.40
N ARG A 385 12.93 0.49 14.96
CA ARG A 385 11.47 0.23 15.05
C ARG A 385 10.68 0.45 13.74
N GLY A 386 11.32 0.22 12.59
CA GLY A 386 10.71 0.40 11.25
C GLY A 386 10.88 1.79 10.63
N TYR A 387 11.53 2.72 11.32
CA TYR A 387 12.00 3.99 10.75
C TYR A 387 13.37 3.77 10.13
N GLU A 388 13.51 4.03 8.84
CA GLU A 388 14.74 3.83 8.08
C GLU A 388 15.47 5.17 7.89
N ALA A 389 16.78 5.16 8.08
CA ALA A 389 17.71 6.21 7.73
C ALA A 389 18.77 5.64 6.78
N ASP A 390 19.10 6.39 5.74
CA ASP A 390 20.07 5.97 4.73
C ASP A 390 21.51 6.08 5.27
N GLY A 391 21.80 7.18 5.97
CA GLY A 391 23.09 7.44 6.61
C GLY A 391 22.95 7.86 8.08
N VAL A 392 23.94 7.48 8.90
CA VAL A 392 24.07 7.89 10.30
C VAL A 392 25.50 8.32 10.59
N ASP A 393 25.68 9.52 11.16
CA ASP A 393 26.95 10.01 11.71
C ASP A 393 26.75 10.26 13.22
N LEU A 394 27.43 9.47 14.05
CA LEU A 394 27.28 9.42 15.50
C LEU A 394 28.64 9.67 16.18
N ALA A 395 28.76 10.81 16.85
CA ALA A 395 29.93 11.18 17.63
C ALA A 395 29.55 11.63 19.05
N GLY A 396 30.36 11.23 20.03
CA GLY A 396 30.10 11.56 21.42
C GLY A 396 31.12 10.99 22.40
N GLU A 397 30.81 11.13 23.68
CA GLU A 397 31.66 10.77 24.80
C GLU A 397 30.83 10.13 25.92
N ILE A 398 31.36 9.08 26.53
CA ILE A 398 30.79 8.40 27.68
C ILE A 398 31.73 8.63 28.87
N GLN A 399 31.20 9.19 29.95
CA GLN A 399 31.90 9.37 31.22
C GLN A 399 31.02 8.82 32.35
N GLY A 400 31.46 7.73 32.99
CA GLY A 400 30.69 7.11 34.09
C GLY A 400 29.32 6.59 33.62
N SER A 401 28.23 7.12 34.17
CA SER A 401 26.84 6.80 33.77
C SER A 401 26.24 7.78 32.75
N THR A 402 27.03 8.72 32.25
CA THR A 402 26.58 9.82 31.39
C THR A 402 27.10 9.62 29.96
N ILE A 403 26.23 9.66 28.96
CA ILE A 403 26.57 9.80 27.54
C ILE A 403 26.30 11.24 27.09
N THR A 404 27.33 11.88 26.55
CA THR A 404 27.24 13.16 25.84
C THR A 404 27.27 12.89 24.34
N LEU A 405 26.16 13.15 23.66
CA LEU A 405 26.06 13.12 22.20
C LEU A 405 26.51 14.47 21.66
N GLU A 406 27.72 14.53 21.10
CA GLU A 406 28.21 15.73 20.39
C GLU A 406 27.45 15.91 19.07
N ARG A 407 27.19 14.80 18.37
CA ARG A 407 26.46 14.77 17.12
C ARG A 407 25.80 13.41 16.91
N LEU A 408 24.51 13.41 16.62
CA LEU A 408 23.80 12.29 16.00
C LEU A 408 23.05 12.86 14.80
N GLN A 409 23.63 12.69 13.61
CA GLN A 409 23.02 13.10 12.36
C GLN A 409 22.44 11.87 11.66
N LEU A 410 21.17 11.96 11.28
CA LEU A 410 20.43 10.96 10.52
C LEU A 410 20.05 11.57 9.17
N ASP A 411 20.57 11.00 8.08
CA ASP A 411 20.19 11.37 6.71
C ASP A 411 19.10 10.38 6.25
N LEU A 412 17.88 10.87 6.00
CA LEU A 412 16.70 10.04 5.70
C LEU A 412 16.64 9.60 4.22
N LEU A 413 17.20 10.41 3.33
CA LEU A 413 17.29 10.20 1.87
C LEU A 413 18.67 10.67 1.36
N ASP A 414 19.09 10.18 0.18
CA ASP A 414 20.39 10.48 -0.46
C ASP A 414 20.69 11.99 -0.58
N ASP A 415 21.57 12.49 0.30
CA ASP A 415 22.38 13.74 0.22
C ASP A 415 21.63 15.07 -0.03
N THR A 416 20.48 15.28 0.62
CA THR A 416 19.77 16.58 0.68
C THR A 416 19.68 17.13 2.10
N GLU A 417 20.03 18.41 2.31
CA GLU A 417 19.83 19.10 3.60
C GLU A 417 18.35 19.15 4.06
N ALA A 418 17.41 18.89 3.15
CA ALA A 418 15.97 18.86 3.40
C ALA A 418 15.49 17.62 4.17
N ASP A 419 16.34 16.60 4.32
CA ASP A 419 15.98 15.26 4.85
C ASP A 419 16.94 14.82 5.97
N ARG A 420 17.24 15.74 6.88
CA ARG A 420 18.24 15.54 7.95
C ARG A 420 17.65 15.77 9.33
N VAL A 421 17.97 14.86 10.25
CA VAL A 421 17.68 15.02 11.69
C VAL A 421 19.00 15.03 12.45
N SER A 422 19.25 16.09 13.20
CA SER A 422 20.44 16.29 14.02
C SER A 422 20.04 16.33 15.49
N ILE A 423 20.66 15.50 16.32
CA ILE A 423 20.43 15.42 17.77
C ILE A 423 21.78 15.63 18.48
N SER A 424 21.77 16.40 19.56
CA SER A 424 22.94 16.61 20.43
C SER A 424 22.50 16.84 21.86
N GLY A 425 23.31 16.49 22.85
CA GLY A 425 22.96 16.69 24.25
C GLY A 425 23.53 15.63 25.17
N VAL A 426 22.91 15.44 26.33
CA VAL A 426 23.41 14.57 27.39
C VAL A 426 22.30 13.65 27.86
N ALA A 427 22.61 12.40 28.14
CA ALA A 427 21.73 11.46 28.83
C ALA A 427 22.50 10.73 29.93
N ASP A 428 21.88 10.53 31.07
CA ASP A 428 22.42 9.79 32.21
C ASP A 428 21.53 8.59 32.50
N TRP A 429 22.05 7.39 32.28
CA TRP A 429 21.29 6.15 32.52
C TRP A 429 21.29 5.73 33.99
N GLY A 430 22.21 6.25 34.81
CA GLY A 430 22.23 6.01 36.26
C GLY A 430 21.08 6.74 36.95
N GLU A 431 20.82 7.97 36.53
CA GLU A 431 19.68 8.79 37.01
C GLU A 431 18.40 8.60 36.17
N GLY A 432 18.50 7.99 34.98
CA GLY A 432 17.37 7.78 34.06
C GLY A 432 16.85 9.09 33.46
N THR A 433 17.75 10.05 33.17
CA THR A 433 17.40 11.40 32.70
C THR A 433 18.08 11.78 31.39
N MET A 434 17.42 12.60 30.57
CA MET A 434 17.96 13.14 29.31
C MET A 434 17.82 14.66 29.22
N ASP A 435 18.66 15.25 28.37
CA ASP A 435 18.60 16.63 27.90
C ASP A 435 19.20 16.71 26.49
N LEU A 436 18.34 16.55 25.48
CA LEU A 436 18.69 16.42 24.08
C LEU A 436 18.09 17.57 23.27
N LYS A 437 18.90 18.31 22.53
CA LYS A 437 18.45 19.25 21.50
C LYS A 437 18.32 18.52 20.18
N TYR A 438 17.27 18.84 19.44
CA TYR A 438 17.07 18.32 18.09
C TYR A 438 16.84 19.44 17.10
N GLN A 439 17.29 19.24 15.87
CA GLN A 439 16.94 20.02 14.70
C GLN A 439 16.55 19.01 13.61
N ALA A 440 15.34 19.12 13.09
CA ALA A 440 14.80 18.18 12.12
C ALA A 440 14.29 18.94 10.89
N ALA A 441 14.67 18.48 9.71
CA ALA A 441 14.05 18.84 8.44
C ALA A 441 13.61 17.55 7.76
N LEU A 442 12.30 17.38 7.60
CA LEU A 442 11.70 16.23 6.94
C LEU A 442 11.16 16.65 5.58
N GLY A 443 11.74 16.17 4.48
CA GLY A 443 11.34 16.55 3.14
C GLY A 443 9.92 16.10 2.81
N ALA A 444 9.27 16.88 1.93
CA ALA A 444 7.91 16.62 1.48
C ALA A 444 7.76 15.23 0.84
N ASP A 445 8.75 14.78 0.06
CA ASP A 445 8.72 13.48 -0.62
C ASP A 445 8.71 12.32 0.40
N TRP A 446 9.56 12.39 1.43
CA TRP A 446 9.60 11.39 2.50
C TRP A 446 8.28 11.37 3.31
N LEU A 447 7.76 12.54 3.68
CA LEU A 447 6.51 12.67 4.43
C LEU A 447 5.30 12.13 3.64
N ASN A 448 5.16 12.55 2.39
CA ASN A 448 4.05 12.15 1.52
C ASN A 448 4.09 10.65 1.20
N ALA A 449 5.29 10.07 1.03
CA ALA A 449 5.45 8.63 0.85
C ALA A 449 4.96 7.83 2.08
N ARG A 450 5.20 8.33 3.30
CA ARG A 450 4.74 7.68 4.54
C ARG A 450 3.24 7.86 4.79
N LEU A 451 2.64 8.96 4.32
CA LEU A 451 1.20 9.24 4.46
C LEU A 451 0.36 8.60 3.35
N GLY A 452 0.96 8.21 2.23
CA GLY A 452 0.27 7.62 1.07
C GLY A 452 -0.45 8.65 0.19
N GLU A 453 -0.39 9.94 0.54
CA GLU A 453 -1.01 11.06 -0.18
C GLU A 453 -0.11 12.31 -0.09
N ALA A 454 -0.20 13.18 -1.11
CA ALA A 454 0.65 14.37 -1.25
C ALA A 454 0.11 15.58 -0.47
N TYR A 455 0.27 15.55 0.86
CA TYR A 455 -0.22 16.58 1.77
C TYR A 455 0.75 17.73 2.02
N PHE A 456 2.06 17.53 1.89
CA PHE A 456 3.07 18.55 2.17
C PHE A 456 3.63 19.11 0.86
N ALA A 457 3.63 20.44 0.72
CA ALA A 457 4.29 21.12 -0.40
C ALA A 457 5.78 21.34 -0.12
N ASP A 458 6.11 21.62 1.14
CA ASP A 458 7.44 22.00 1.62
C ASP A 458 7.90 21.04 2.72
N ALA A 459 9.19 21.09 3.07
CA ALA A 459 9.73 20.29 4.17
C ALA A 459 9.13 20.72 5.53
N LEU A 460 8.87 19.75 6.40
CA LEU A 460 8.52 20.00 7.80
C LEU A 460 9.83 20.21 8.58
N ALA A 461 10.18 21.47 8.84
CA ALA A 461 11.37 21.83 9.59
C ALA A 461 11.03 22.36 10.98
N GLY A 462 11.89 22.04 11.96
CA GLY A 462 11.74 22.54 13.31
C GLY A 462 12.94 22.22 14.20
N GLU A 463 13.05 22.96 15.30
CA GLU A 463 14.08 22.74 16.32
C GLU A 463 13.46 22.70 17.71
N GLY A 464 14.10 21.99 18.63
CA GLY A 464 13.57 21.84 19.98
C GLY A 464 14.49 21.10 20.93
N ARG A 465 13.93 20.71 22.07
CA ARG A 465 14.60 20.05 23.18
C ARG A 465 13.70 18.98 23.78
N VAL A 466 14.26 17.80 24.03
CA VAL A 466 13.65 16.71 24.79
C VAL A 466 14.43 16.57 26.09
N PHE A 467 13.76 16.64 27.24
CA PHE A 467 14.45 16.58 28.53
C PHE A 467 13.60 15.92 29.61
N GLY A 468 14.18 15.56 30.76
CA GLY A 468 13.46 14.91 31.86
C GLY A 468 13.74 13.42 31.93
N SER A 469 12.79 12.63 32.44
CA SER A 469 12.98 11.18 32.66
C SER A 469 12.82 10.38 31.36
N PHE A 470 13.52 9.25 31.23
CA PHE A 470 13.38 8.33 30.10
C PHE A 470 11.97 7.78 29.92
N ASP A 471 11.27 7.52 31.03
CA ASP A 471 9.91 6.98 31.02
C ASP A 471 8.85 8.02 30.67
N ASP A 472 9.18 9.30 30.91
CA ASP A 472 8.23 10.40 30.83
C ASP A 472 8.91 11.72 30.37
N PRO A 473 9.32 11.79 29.10
CA PRO A 473 10.10 12.91 28.58
C PRO A 473 9.23 14.16 28.37
N GLU A 474 9.78 15.32 28.73
CA GLU A 474 9.27 16.63 28.37
C GLU A 474 9.82 17.04 27.00
N LEU A 475 9.01 17.72 26.19
CA LEU A 475 9.34 18.15 24.84
C LEU A 475 9.05 19.63 24.69
N GLU A 476 10.00 20.40 24.17
CA GLU A 476 9.80 21.78 23.71
C GLU A 476 10.21 21.83 22.23
N GLY A 477 9.44 22.50 21.38
CA GLY A 477 9.76 22.59 19.96
C GLY A 477 9.10 23.77 19.26
N VAL A 478 9.79 24.32 18.26
CA VAL A 478 9.29 25.35 17.36
C VAL A 478 9.22 24.75 15.95
N LEU A 479 8.05 24.89 15.34
CA LEU A 479 7.74 24.47 13.98
C LEU A 479 7.94 25.66 13.03
N GLU A 480 8.85 25.51 12.06
CA GLU A 480 9.00 26.47 10.97
C GLU A 480 7.78 26.44 10.04
N PRO A 481 7.46 27.55 9.33
CA PRO A 481 6.29 27.61 8.45
C PRO A 481 6.28 26.51 7.38
N VAL A 482 5.25 25.66 7.40
CA VAL A 482 5.06 24.55 6.45
C VAL A 482 3.73 24.68 5.70
N THR A 483 3.75 24.50 4.38
CA THR A 483 2.52 24.55 3.56
C THR A 483 1.89 23.17 3.35
N LEU A 484 0.61 23.06 3.70
CA LEU A 484 -0.23 21.89 3.49
C LEU A 484 -1.12 22.00 2.24
N LEU A 485 -1.21 20.92 1.49
CA LEU A 485 -2.01 20.74 0.28
C LEU A 485 -3.13 19.73 0.53
N HIS A 486 -4.30 20.19 0.96
CA HIS A 486 -5.48 19.33 1.09
C HIS A 486 -6.35 19.41 -0.18
N PRO A 487 -7.02 18.32 -0.63
CA PRO A 487 -7.89 18.35 -1.81
C PRO A 487 -9.01 19.38 -1.72
N GLN A 488 -9.56 19.58 -0.52
CA GLN A 488 -10.69 20.48 -0.27
C GLN A 488 -10.27 21.88 0.24
N LEU A 489 -9.01 22.08 0.66
CA LEU A 489 -8.54 23.37 1.18
C LEU A 489 -7.59 24.05 0.18
N TYR A 490 -7.57 25.38 0.18
CA TYR A 490 -6.45 26.13 -0.40
C TYR A 490 -5.15 25.84 0.38
N PRO A 491 -3.96 26.10 -0.20
CA PRO A 491 -2.70 25.86 0.50
C PRO A 491 -2.65 26.60 1.85
N VAL A 492 -2.53 25.84 2.95
CA VAL A 492 -2.52 26.39 4.32
C VAL A 492 -1.10 26.34 4.87
N THR A 493 -0.56 27.49 5.27
CA THR A 493 0.72 27.56 5.96
C THR A 493 0.53 27.46 7.46
N LEU A 494 1.15 26.47 8.10
CA LEU A 494 1.14 26.24 9.56
C LEU A 494 2.50 26.60 10.16
N ALA A 495 2.50 27.24 11.33
CA ALA A 495 3.70 27.46 12.14
C ALA A 495 3.29 27.51 13.62
N GLY A 496 4.17 27.14 14.54
CA GLY A 496 3.80 27.15 15.96
C GLY A 496 4.87 26.66 16.92
N GLU A 497 4.52 26.64 18.19
CA GLU A 497 5.34 26.12 19.28
C GLU A 497 4.56 25.05 20.04
N VAL A 498 5.26 24.00 20.46
CA VAL A 498 4.71 22.89 21.24
C VAL A 498 5.54 22.69 22.48
N ARG A 499 4.87 22.47 23.62
CA ARG A 499 5.47 22.10 24.88
C ARG A 499 4.70 20.94 25.51
N ALA A 500 5.28 19.75 25.55
CA ALA A 500 4.76 18.63 26.31
C ALA A 500 5.48 18.49 27.65
N LEU A 501 4.72 18.31 28.72
CA LEU A 501 5.19 18.07 30.08
C LEU A 501 5.01 16.61 30.45
N SER A 502 5.80 16.14 31.42
CA SER A 502 5.82 14.78 31.95
C SER A 502 4.42 14.26 32.33
N ASN A 503 3.58 15.07 32.99
CA ASN A 503 2.22 14.63 33.35
C ASN A 503 1.22 14.43 32.18
N GLY A 504 1.67 14.43 30.92
CA GLY A 504 0.84 14.31 29.73
C GLY A 504 0.09 15.60 29.36
N ALA A 505 0.44 16.73 29.97
CA ALA A 505 -0.03 18.05 29.55
C ALA A 505 0.77 18.55 28.34
N ILE A 506 0.08 19.14 27.37
CA ILE A 506 0.67 19.64 26.13
C ILE A 506 0.14 21.06 25.88
N ASP A 507 0.99 22.06 25.95
CA ASP A 507 0.68 23.42 25.53
C ASP A 507 1.08 23.59 24.07
N VAL A 508 0.19 24.16 23.26
CA VAL A 508 0.34 24.27 21.81
C VAL A 508 -0.10 25.66 21.37
N ASN A 509 0.85 26.43 20.84
CA ASN A 509 0.61 27.71 20.19
C ASN A 509 0.70 27.53 18.68
N LEU A 510 -0.43 27.52 17.98
CA LEU A 510 -0.49 27.30 16.54
C LEU A 510 -0.98 28.54 15.81
N SER A 511 -0.32 28.84 14.71
CA SER A 511 -0.76 29.80 13.72
C SER A 511 -0.99 29.09 12.39
N ALA A 512 -2.16 29.32 11.80
CA ALA A 512 -2.48 28.88 10.46
C ALA A 512 -2.79 30.10 9.60
N SER A 513 -2.34 30.13 8.34
CA SER A 513 -2.66 31.20 7.41
C SER A 513 -2.95 30.67 6.02
N CYS A 514 -3.90 31.32 5.34
CA CYS A 514 -4.35 30.95 4.00
C CYS A 514 -4.92 32.19 3.30
N GLU A 515 -4.42 32.53 2.11
CA GLU A 515 -4.93 33.65 1.29
C GLU A 515 -5.14 34.97 2.08
N GLY A 516 -4.23 35.27 3.02
CA GLY A 516 -4.27 36.47 3.87
C GLY A 516 -5.17 36.39 5.11
N ALA A 517 -5.99 35.35 5.26
CA ALA A 517 -6.66 35.04 6.53
C ALA A 517 -5.71 34.31 7.48
N SER A 518 -5.93 34.47 8.78
CA SER A 518 -5.13 33.80 9.80
C SER A 518 -5.96 33.33 10.99
N VAL A 519 -5.56 32.19 11.56
CA VAL A 519 -6.10 31.61 12.78
C VAL A 519 -4.95 31.46 13.77
N LEU A 520 -5.08 32.05 14.95
CA LEU A 520 -4.16 31.88 16.07
C LEU A 520 -4.88 31.09 17.16
N LEU A 521 -4.28 29.99 17.61
CA LEU A 521 -4.80 29.12 18.65
C LEU A 521 -3.74 28.96 19.75
N ASP A 522 -4.17 29.16 20.98
CA ASP A 522 -3.44 28.83 22.20
C ASP A 522 -4.24 27.75 22.93
N LEU A 523 -3.68 26.54 22.96
CA LEU A 523 -4.35 25.33 23.41
C LEU A 523 -3.53 24.68 24.53
N ALA A 524 -4.19 24.25 25.60
CA ALA A 524 -3.62 23.38 26.63
C ALA A 524 -4.37 22.05 26.65
N ALA A 525 -3.73 20.99 26.17
CA ALA A 525 -4.23 19.64 26.23
C ALA A 525 -3.69 18.91 27.47
N SER A 526 -4.42 17.93 27.99
CA SER A 526 -3.92 17.01 29.01
C SER A 526 -4.61 15.65 28.92
N ARG A 527 -3.88 14.61 29.34
CA ARG A 527 -4.42 13.25 29.43
C ARG A 527 -4.24 12.70 30.84
N ARG A 528 -5.33 12.31 31.51
CA ARG A 528 -5.31 11.61 32.80
C ARG A 528 -6.38 10.54 32.87
N ASP A 529 -6.02 9.32 33.27
CA ASP A 529 -6.96 8.22 33.55
C ASP A 529 -7.99 7.95 32.43
N GLY A 530 -7.57 8.06 31.15
CA GLY A 530 -8.46 7.87 29.98
C GLY A 530 -9.36 9.08 29.64
N LEU A 531 -9.25 10.18 30.39
CA LEU A 531 -9.84 11.48 30.06
C LEU A 531 -8.83 12.34 29.30
N TYR A 532 -9.20 12.73 28.09
CA TYR A 532 -8.50 13.70 27.26
C TYR A 532 -9.20 15.05 27.45
N SER A 533 -8.46 16.11 27.73
CA SER A 533 -9.01 17.45 27.92
C SER A 533 -8.22 18.44 27.08
N VAL A 534 -8.88 19.20 26.20
CA VAL A 534 -8.29 20.28 25.40
C VAL A 534 -8.94 21.59 25.82
N GLU A 535 -8.16 22.49 26.41
CA GLU A 535 -8.58 23.81 26.82
C GLU A 535 -8.08 24.85 25.81
N PHE A 536 -9.01 25.52 25.15
CA PHE A 536 -8.76 26.65 24.27
C PHE A 536 -8.55 27.89 25.15
N GLN A 537 -7.31 28.29 25.40
CA GLN A 537 -7.01 29.49 26.18
C GLN A 537 -7.30 30.75 25.37
N GLN A 538 -6.94 30.70 24.07
CA GLN A 538 -7.21 31.77 23.13
C GLN A 538 -7.50 31.18 21.74
N ALA A 539 -8.47 31.77 21.05
CA ALA A 539 -8.66 31.57 19.62
C ALA A 539 -8.94 32.92 18.97
N ILE A 540 -8.16 33.29 17.95
CA ILE A 540 -8.33 34.52 17.18
C ILE A 540 -8.41 34.14 15.71
N ILE A 541 -9.52 34.50 15.06
CA ILE A 541 -9.73 34.30 13.63
C ILE A 541 -9.78 35.68 12.98
N SER A 542 -8.83 35.94 12.08
CA SER A 542 -8.70 37.20 11.36
C SER A 542 -8.90 37.00 9.86
N ASP A 543 -9.61 37.93 9.23
CA ASP A 543 -9.81 38.00 7.79
C ASP A 543 -9.49 39.43 7.30
N PRO A 544 -8.91 39.61 6.11
CA PRO A 544 -8.60 40.95 5.57
C PRO A 544 -9.80 41.87 5.35
N GLN A 545 -11.00 41.31 5.16
CA GLN A 545 -12.22 42.04 4.80
C GLN A 545 -13.30 41.98 5.90
N LEU A 546 -13.14 41.11 6.91
CA LEU A 546 -14.13 40.88 7.96
C LEU A 546 -13.55 41.14 9.36
N SER A 547 -14.41 41.52 10.31
CA SER A 547 -14.01 41.81 11.70
C SER A 547 -13.37 40.59 12.39
N THR A 548 -12.31 40.80 13.16
CA THR A 548 -11.65 39.71 13.90
C THR A 548 -12.62 39.06 14.89
N VAL A 549 -12.68 37.73 14.91
CA VAL A 549 -13.44 36.93 15.88
C VAL A 549 -12.47 36.42 16.95
N ARG A 550 -12.86 36.52 18.22
CA ARG A 550 -12.03 36.09 19.35
C ARG A 550 -12.84 35.26 20.35
N LEU A 551 -12.20 34.27 20.94
CA LEU A 551 -12.73 33.57 22.10
C LEU A 551 -12.78 34.52 23.31
N LEU A 552 -13.95 34.68 23.92
CA LEU A 552 -14.18 35.62 25.02
C LEU A 552 -13.59 35.13 26.35
N GLN A 553 -13.68 33.82 26.61
CA GLN A 553 -13.18 33.15 27.80
C GLN A 553 -12.65 31.77 27.42
N PRO A 554 -11.66 31.24 28.14
CA PRO A 554 -11.17 29.88 27.90
C PRO A 554 -12.30 28.86 27.91
N ALA A 555 -12.27 27.92 26.96
CA ALA A 555 -13.28 26.88 26.83
C ALA A 555 -12.61 25.51 26.79
N ARG A 556 -13.19 24.52 27.46
CA ARG A 556 -12.63 23.18 27.56
C ARG A 556 -13.49 22.16 26.83
N VAL A 557 -12.84 21.29 26.07
CA VAL A 557 -13.42 20.12 25.44
C VAL A 557 -12.83 18.89 26.09
N THR A 558 -13.65 18.03 26.67
CA THR A 558 -13.23 16.77 27.27
C THR A 558 -13.75 15.57 26.49
N TYR A 559 -12.89 14.58 26.32
CA TYR A 559 -13.19 13.28 25.72
C TYR A 559 -12.82 12.13 26.66
N GLN A 560 -13.76 11.24 26.97
CA GLN A 560 -13.51 10.05 27.78
C GLN A 560 -13.40 8.80 26.90
N ALA A 561 -12.25 8.11 26.96
CA ALA A 561 -11.96 6.94 26.13
C ALA A 561 -12.89 5.75 26.42
N ASP A 562 -13.15 5.53 27.71
CA ASP A 562 -13.97 4.45 28.25
C ASP A 562 -15.32 4.99 28.75
N GLY A 563 -16.42 4.27 28.46
CA GLY A 563 -17.78 4.69 28.82
C GLY A 563 -18.79 4.53 27.68
N GLU A 564 -20.09 4.70 27.97
CA GLU A 564 -21.14 4.74 26.94
C GLU A 564 -20.89 5.94 26.00
N VAL A 565 -21.13 5.76 24.69
CA VAL A 565 -20.86 6.77 23.64
C VAL A 565 -21.42 8.16 23.99
N GLY A 566 -22.52 8.19 24.74
CA GLY A 566 -23.13 9.42 25.21
C GLY A 566 -22.26 10.23 26.18
N GLU A 567 -21.57 9.61 27.13
CA GLU A 567 -20.81 10.35 28.15
C GLU A 567 -19.39 10.71 27.71
N ARG A 568 -19.00 10.30 26.49
CA ARG A 568 -17.62 10.47 26.02
C ARG A 568 -17.26 11.89 25.62
N TRP A 569 -18.22 12.78 25.34
CA TRP A 569 -17.93 14.15 24.89
C TRP A 569 -18.61 15.18 25.78
N GLN A 570 -17.84 16.15 26.23
CA GLN A 570 -18.34 17.36 26.88
C GLN A 570 -17.60 18.57 26.33
N VAL A 571 -18.34 19.60 25.96
CA VAL A 571 -17.84 20.89 25.48
C VAL A 571 -18.39 21.95 26.42
N ASP A 572 -17.52 22.55 27.22
CA ASP A 572 -17.86 23.71 28.04
C ASP A 572 -18.25 24.90 27.13
N PRO A 573 -19.03 25.88 27.63
CA PRO A 573 -19.53 26.98 26.82
C PRO A 573 -18.41 27.73 26.07
N LEU A 574 -18.37 27.54 24.75
CA LEU A 574 -17.46 28.21 23.83
C LEU A 574 -18.14 29.47 23.29
N HIS A 575 -17.65 30.65 23.68
CA HIS A 575 -18.21 31.94 23.27
C HIS A 575 -17.23 32.73 22.41
N LEU A 576 -17.49 32.78 21.11
CA LEU A 576 -16.77 33.59 20.14
C LEU A 576 -17.47 34.93 19.95
N VAL A 577 -16.72 36.03 19.94
CA VAL A 577 -17.23 37.39 19.79
C VAL A 577 -16.42 38.15 18.75
N SER A 578 -17.10 39.01 17.97
CA SER A 578 -16.52 39.99 17.05
C SER A 578 -17.14 41.37 17.34
N GLU A 579 -16.77 42.41 16.58
CA GLU A 579 -17.32 43.76 16.79
C GLU A 579 -18.86 43.80 16.78
N ASP A 580 -19.49 43.06 15.85
CA ASP A 580 -20.95 43.10 15.65
C ASP A 580 -21.64 41.74 15.76
N GLY A 581 -20.91 40.65 16.04
CA GLY A 581 -21.43 39.28 16.02
C GLY A 581 -20.94 38.40 17.16
N GLU A 582 -21.68 37.35 17.49
CA GLU A 582 -21.32 36.37 18.51
C GLU A 582 -21.76 34.94 18.13
N ALA A 583 -21.01 33.94 18.58
CA ALA A 583 -21.42 32.54 18.56
C ALA A 583 -21.18 31.90 19.92
N ARG A 584 -22.15 31.13 20.41
CA ARG A 584 -22.09 30.36 21.64
C ARG A 584 -22.41 28.92 21.33
N LEU A 585 -21.54 28.01 21.74
CA LEU A 585 -21.73 26.58 21.65
C LEU A 585 -21.58 25.98 23.04
N ASN A 586 -22.53 25.17 23.47
CA ASN A 586 -22.42 24.35 24.67
C ASN A 586 -22.97 22.96 24.35
N TRP A 587 -22.24 21.93 24.71
CA TRP A 587 -22.67 20.56 24.47
C TRP A 587 -22.32 19.67 25.65
N LYS A 588 -23.35 19.15 26.31
CA LYS A 588 -23.20 18.03 27.23
C LYS A 588 -24.28 17.02 26.93
N THR A 589 -23.94 15.75 26.82
CA THR A 589 -24.95 14.74 26.43
C THR A 589 -26.09 14.60 27.44
N THR A 590 -25.87 14.95 28.71
CA THR A 590 -26.89 14.98 29.77
C THR A 590 -27.77 16.23 29.76
N GLU A 591 -27.25 17.39 29.33
CA GLU A 591 -27.94 18.69 29.37
C GLU A 591 -28.45 19.15 28.00
N GLY A 592 -27.95 18.55 26.90
CA GLY A 592 -28.28 18.91 25.54
C GLY A 592 -27.16 19.63 24.77
N LEU A 593 -27.47 20.02 23.53
CA LEU A 593 -26.64 20.89 22.69
C LEU A 593 -27.37 22.23 22.53
N SER A 594 -26.69 23.33 22.82
CA SER A 594 -27.16 24.66 22.47
C SER A 594 -26.12 25.35 21.58
N LEU A 595 -26.54 25.75 20.38
CA LEU A 595 -25.75 26.53 19.44
C LEU A 595 -26.53 27.81 19.11
N PHE A 596 -25.95 28.94 19.48
CA PHE A 596 -26.47 30.26 19.18
C PHE A 596 -25.44 31.00 18.31
N ILE A 597 -25.85 31.55 17.17
CA ILE A 597 -25.00 32.35 16.29
C ILE A 597 -25.77 33.61 15.95
N ARG A 598 -25.14 34.79 16.05
CA ARG A 598 -25.75 36.07 15.68
C ARG A 598 -24.76 36.91 14.88
N ASN A 599 -25.22 37.43 13.75
CA ASN A 599 -24.49 38.34 12.87
C ASN A 599 -23.07 37.85 12.52
N MET A 600 -22.93 36.57 12.15
CA MET A 600 -21.68 35.98 11.71
C MET A 600 -21.73 35.60 10.24
N ALA A 601 -20.78 36.10 9.45
CA ALA A 601 -20.61 35.70 8.07
C ALA A 601 -19.92 34.33 7.98
N SER A 602 -20.54 33.40 7.25
CA SER A 602 -19.94 32.12 6.86
C SER A 602 -18.78 32.28 5.88
N THR A 603 -18.69 33.43 5.17
CA THR A 603 -17.63 33.74 4.21
C THR A 603 -16.22 33.75 4.81
N ARG A 604 -16.09 33.76 6.14
CA ARG A 604 -14.81 33.61 6.87
C ARG A 604 -14.12 32.27 6.57
N VAL A 605 -14.86 31.24 6.14
CA VAL A 605 -14.29 29.94 5.75
C VAL A 605 -13.96 29.85 4.27
N ASP A 606 -14.47 30.73 3.41
CA ASP A 606 -14.30 30.62 1.94
C ASP A 606 -12.84 30.69 1.50
N ARG A 607 -12.01 31.48 2.19
CA ARG A 607 -10.57 31.56 1.92
C ARG A 607 -9.83 30.28 2.23
N TRP A 608 -10.43 29.38 3.02
CA TRP A 608 -9.83 28.11 3.42
C TRP A 608 -10.24 26.98 2.49
N PHE A 609 -11.45 27.00 1.91
CA PHE A 609 -11.99 25.88 1.11
C PHE A 609 -12.02 26.17 -0.40
N LYS A 610 -11.65 25.16 -1.22
CA LYS A 610 -11.68 25.24 -2.69
C LYS A 610 -13.10 25.15 -3.28
N GLN A 611 -14.04 24.55 -2.56
CA GLN A 611 -15.46 24.54 -2.95
C GLN A 611 -16.15 25.78 -2.39
N GLY A 612 -16.88 26.50 -3.25
CA GLY A 612 -17.69 27.64 -2.83
C GLY A 612 -18.86 27.17 -1.96
N PHE A 613 -18.91 27.63 -0.71
CA PHE A 613 -20.11 27.49 0.12
C PHE A 613 -21.11 28.60 -0.27
N PRO A 614 -22.43 28.34 -0.24
CA PRO A 614 -23.40 29.40 -0.45
C PRO A 614 -23.21 30.49 0.62
N LEU A 615 -22.93 31.70 0.15
CA LEU A 615 -22.52 32.87 0.94
C LEU A 615 -23.65 33.31 1.87
N HIS A 616 -23.47 33.15 3.19
CA HIS A 616 -24.47 33.59 4.17
C HIS A 616 -23.89 34.53 5.24
N GLN A 617 -24.61 35.63 5.48
CA GLN A 617 -24.60 36.32 6.77
C GLN A 617 -25.67 35.66 7.63
N ILE A 618 -25.26 34.91 8.64
CA ILE A 618 -26.19 34.33 9.60
C ILE A 618 -26.66 35.49 10.50
N ASP A 619 -27.88 36.00 10.28
CA ASP A 619 -28.44 37.07 11.13
C ASP A 619 -28.65 36.54 12.54
N ALA A 620 -29.34 35.40 12.66
CA ALA A 620 -29.51 34.65 13.89
C ALA A 620 -29.74 33.17 13.60
N MET A 621 -29.11 32.29 14.36
CA MET A 621 -29.41 30.86 14.43
C MET A 621 -29.43 30.47 15.89
N ASP A 622 -30.51 29.87 16.34
CA ASP A 622 -30.66 29.31 17.68
C ASP A 622 -31.11 27.86 17.57
N LEU A 623 -30.23 26.95 17.95
CA LEU A 623 -30.45 25.51 17.94
C LEU A 623 -30.31 25.02 19.37
N VAL A 624 -31.38 24.47 19.94
CA VAL A 624 -31.36 23.86 21.27
C VAL A 624 -31.93 22.47 21.19
N LEU A 625 -31.08 21.46 21.40
CA LEU A 625 -31.44 20.06 21.52
C LEU A 625 -31.42 19.69 23.00
N THR A 626 -32.59 19.50 23.60
CA THR A 626 -32.74 19.22 25.05
C THR A 626 -32.54 17.75 25.40
N GLN A 627 -32.63 16.83 24.43
CA GLN A 627 -32.47 15.39 24.63
C GLN A 627 -31.95 14.73 23.36
N PHE A 628 -31.01 13.79 23.50
CA PHE A 628 -30.42 13.03 22.37
C PHE A 628 -30.93 11.59 22.27
N GLN A 629 -31.23 10.96 23.40
CA GLN A 629 -31.67 9.56 23.48
C GLN A 629 -32.98 9.43 24.25
N PRO A 630 -33.95 8.59 23.81
CA PRO A 630 -33.88 7.75 22.62
C PRO A 630 -34.08 8.51 21.30
N ASN A 631 -34.60 9.74 21.33
CA ASN A 631 -34.81 10.59 20.15
C ASN A 631 -34.30 12.01 20.42
N LEU A 632 -34.00 12.74 19.35
CA LEU A 632 -33.63 14.15 19.37
C LEU A 632 -34.87 15.02 19.63
N LEU A 633 -34.88 15.74 20.75
CA LEU A 633 -35.92 16.70 21.11
C LEU A 633 -35.30 18.10 21.26
N GLY A 634 -36.07 19.14 20.96
CA GLY A 634 -35.55 20.51 20.96
C GLY A 634 -36.32 21.49 20.08
N TYR A 635 -35.67 22.58 19.72
CA TYR A 635 -36.13 23.51 18.70
C TYR A 635 -34.97 24.03 17.85
N ILE A 636 -35.31 24.47 16.66
CA ILE A 636 -34.42 25.05 15.67
C ILE A 636 -35.08 26.33 15.17
N GLU A 637 -34.39 27.45 15.35
CA GLU A 637 -34.77 28.75 14.81
C GLU A 637 -33.62 29.28 13.97
N ILE A 638 -33.84 29.45 12.67
CA ILE A 638 -32.84 29.92 11.71
C ILE A 638 -33.42 31.13 10.99
N HIS A 639 -32.70 32.24 11.10
CA HIS A 639 -32.88 33.44 10.30
C HIS A 639 -31.55 33.73 9.62
N ALA A 640 -31.43 33.31 8.37
CA ALA A 640 -30.23 33.50 7.57
C ALA A 640 -30.57 34.40 6.38
N GLN A 641 -29.70 35.37 6.09
CA GLN A 641 -29.76 36.12 4.83
C GLN A 641 -28.39 36.10 4.15
N GLY A 642 -28.37 35.78 2.88
CA GLY A 642 -27.15 35.74 2.08
C GLY A 642 -27.28 36.67 0.89
N GLN A 643 -26.22 37.40 0.58
CA GLN A 643 -26.10 37.99 -0.74
C GLN A 643 -25.60 36.89 -1.68
N VAL A 644 -26.38 36.63 -2.72
CA VAL A 644 -26.22 35.44 -3.55
C VAL A 644 -25.63 35.78 -4.93
N ALA A 645 -25.95 36.97 -5.46
CA ALA A 645 -25.34 37.58 -6.64
C ALA A 645 -25.20 39.10 -6.43
N GLN A 646 -24.70 39.86 -7.42
CA GLN A 646 -24.55 41.33 -7.30
C GLN A 646 -25.90 42.02 -7.03
N GLY A 647 -26.19 42.28 -5.75
CA GLY A 647 -27.39 42.97 -5.28
C GLY A 647 -28.55 42.07 -4.83
N GLU A 648 -28.55 40.78 -5.14
CA GLU A 648 -29.68 39.86 -4.84
C GLU A 648 -29.53 39.20 -3.46
N LEU A 649 -30.60 39.19 -2.68
CA LEU A 649 -30.62 38.69 -1.28
C LEU A 649 -31.52 37.45 -1.15
N LEU A 650 -30.97 36.32 -0.73
CA LEU A 650 -31.72 35.13 -0.31
C LEU A 650 -31.89 35.16 1.20
N ARG A 651 -33.13 35.05 1.68
CA ARG A 651 -33.47 34.96 3.10
C ARG A 651 -34.20 33.66 3.39
N ILE A 652 -33.75 32.95 4.42
CA ILE A 652 -34.34 31.71 4.91
C ILE A 652 -34.77 31.95 6.36
N ASP A 653 -36.06 31.81 6.62
CA ASP A 653 -36.67 31.84 7.94
C ASP A 653 -37.25 30.43 8.22
N LEU A 654 -36.71 29.74 9.22
CA LEU A 654 -37.17 28.41 9.63
C LEU A 654 -37.35 28.39 11.15
N VAL A 655 -38.56 28.08 11.61
CA VAL A 655 -38.88 27.83 13.02
C VAL A 655 -39.47 26.43 13.10
N SER A 656 -38.78 25.53 13.80
CA SER A 656 -39.17 24.13 13.91
C SER A 656 -38.98 23.61 15.33
N ARG A 657 -39.93 22.80 15.81
CA ARG A 657 -39.82 22.05 17.07
C ARG A 657 -39.63 20.56 16.78
N LEU A 658 -38.74 19.96 17.55
CA LEU A 658 -38.48 18.52 17.54
C LEU A 658 -39.15 17.94 18.79
N GLU A 659 -40.31 17.31 18.59
CA GLU A 659 -41.15 16.82 19.68
C GLU A 659 -41.24 15.29 19.67
N SER A 660 -41.72 14.72 20.78
CA SER A 660 -42.00 13.29 20.85
C SER A 660 -43.07 12.84 19.83
N GLN A 661 -43.91 13.75 19.34
CA GLN A 661 -44.94 13.45 18.35
C GLN A 661 -44.48 13.64 16.90
N GLY A 662 -43.27 14.15 16.67
CA GLY A 662 -42.71 14.40 15.35
C GLY A 662 -42.02 15.77 15.24
N ILE A 663 -41.76 16.21 14.02
CA ILE A 663 -41.21 17.54 13.70
C ILE A 663 -42.38 18.48 13.43
N SER A 664 -42.46 19.59 14.15
CA SER A 664 -43.44 20.65 13.92
C SER A 664 -42.74 21.90 13.38
N ILE A 665 -42.80 22.10 12.07
CA ILE A 665 -42.35 23.30 11.37
C ILE A 665 -43.43 24.38 11.55
N GLU A 666 -43.23 25.26 12.52
CA GLU A 666 -44.13 26.37 12.84
C GLU A 666 -44.06 27.49 11.79
N GLN A 667 -42.91 27.62 11.13
CA GLN A 667 -42.72 28.56 10.02
C GLN A 667 -41.60 28.04 9.12
N VAL A 668 -41.86 27.96 7.83
CA VAL A 668 -40.81 27.91 6.80
C VAL A 668 -41.06 29.05 5.81
N GLY A 669 -40.03 29.82 5.53
CA GLY A 669 -40.05 30.97 4.64
C GLY A 669 -38.75 31.05 3.86
N VAL A 670 -38.83 31.04 2.54
CA VAL A 670 -37.70 31.31 1.65
C VAL A 670 -38.09 32.54 0.84
N ASN A 671 -37.30 33.60 0.93
CA ASN A 671 -37.50 34.83 0.17
C ASN A 671 -36.25 35.11 -0.67
N PHE A 672 -36.42 35.61 -1.90
CA PHE A 672 -35.33 36.01 -2.78
C PHE A 672 -35.62 37.40 -3.35
N ASP A 673 -34.68 38.32 -3.15
CA ASP A 673 -34.79 39.75 -3.47
C ASP A 673 -36.11 40.38 -2.99
N GLY A 674 -36.50 40.05 -1.75
CA GLY A 674 -37.73 40.54 -1.11
C GLY A 674 -39.04 39.89 -1.61
N GLN A 675 -38.99 38.96 -2.57
CA GLN A 675 -40.14 38.17 -3.01
C GLN A 675 -40.20 36.84 -2.27
N SER A 676 -41.39 36.41 -1.84
CA SER A 676 -41.55 35.14 -1.14
C SER A 676 -41.63 33.99 -2.13
N LEU A 677 -40.68 33.05 -2.04
CA LEU A 677 -40.55 31.88 -2.90
C LEU A 677 -41.23 30.64 -2.32
N LEU A 678 -41.20 30.47 -1.01
CA LEU A 678 -41.83 29.37 -0.30
C LEU A 678 -42.26 29.88 1.07
N ALA A 679 -43.50 29.60 1.46
CA ALA A 679 -44.02 29.93 2.77
C ALA A 679 -45.00 28.86 3.24
N GLY A 680 -44.97 28.51 4.52
CA GLY A 680 -45.99 27.65 5.11
C GLY A 680 -45.62 27.05 6.45
N THR A 681 -46.41 26.06 6.86
CA THR A 681 -46.29 25.34 8.12
C THR A 681 -46.53 23.85 7.89
N LEU A 682 -45.82 22.98 8.60
CA LEU A 682 -45.93 21.53 8.45
C LEU A 682 -45.67 20.82 9.78
N ALA A 683 -46.59 19.97 10.21
CA ALA A 683 -46.38 18.97 11.25
C ALA A 683 -46.15 17.62 10.56
N LEU A 684 -44.96 17.07 10.72
CA LEU A 684 -44.52 15.82 10.13
C LEU A 684 -44.37 14.76 11.23
N PRO A 685 -44.95 13.56 11.08
CA PRO A 685 -44.84 12.48 12.05
C PRO A 685 -43.51 11.73 11.96
N ILE A 686 -42.40 12.47 11.81
CA ILE A 686 -41.05 11.96 11.65
C ILE A 686 -40.26 12.38 12.88
N ARG A 687 -39.48 11.46 13.48
CA ARG A 687 -38.55 11.75 14.57
C ARG A 687 -37.13 11.72 14.05
N LEU A 688 -36.30 12.62 14.59
CA LEU A 688 -34.86 12.58 14.44
C LEU A 688 -34.25 11.75 15.58
N GLN A 689 -33.29 10.90 15.28
CA GLN A 689 -32.57 10.07 16.26
C GLN A 689 -31.11 9.87 15.82
N LEU A 690 -30.19 9.60 16.75
CA LEU A 690 -28.79 9.40 16.41
C LEU A 690 -28.60 8.11 15.58
N PRO A 691 -27.94 8.17 14.40
CA PRO A 691 -27.76 7.00 13.56
C PRO A 691 -26.86 5.97 14.24
N THR A 692 -27.28 4.70 14.24
CA THR A 692 -26.47 3.55 14.68
C THR A 692 -26.47 2.49 13.58
N LYS A 693 -25.65 1.44 13.71
CA LYS A 693 -25.62 0.33 12.72
C LYS A 693 -27.00 -0.29 12.44
N SER A 694 -27.97 -0.16 13.34
CA SER A 694 -29.30 -0.73 13.24
C SER A 694 -30.44 0.29 13.07
N VAL A 695 -30.14 1.60 13.07
CA VAL A 695 -31.15 2.67 13.18
C VAL A 695 -30.77 3.89 12.33
N SER A 696 -31.67 4.32 11.45
CA SER A 696 -31.54 5.50 10.57
C SER A 696 -31.74 6.84 11.31
N LEU A 697 -31.19 7.94 10.77
CA LEU A 697 -31.33 9.30 11.34
C LEU A 697 -32.80 9.75 11.43
N LEU A 698 -33.61 9.41 10.44
CA LEU A 698 -35.04 9.69 10.36
C LEU A 698 -35.81 8.40 10.65
N ALA A 699 -36.82 8.46 11.52
CA ALA A 699 -37.77 7.38 11.73
C ALA A 699 -39.20 7.91 11.72
N VAL A 700 -40.06 7.24 10.97
CA VAL A 700 -41.46 7.58 10.90
C VAL A 700 -42.23 7.04 12.11
N ILE A 701 -43.24 7.77 12.56
CA ILE A 701 -44.18 7.36 13.61
C ILE A 701 -45.46 6.85 12.90
N PRO A 702 -45.73 5.53 12.84
CA PRO A 702 -46.84 4.98 12.06
C PRO A 702 -48.23 5.52 12.45
N GLY A 703 -48.41 5.98 13.69
CA GLY A 703 -49.64 6.61 14.18
C GLY A 703 -49.54 8.13 14.38
N GLY A 704 -48.50 8.78 13.87
CA GLY A 704 -48.32 10.23 14.02
C GLY A 704 -49.22 11.03 13.07
N HIS A 705 -49.54 12.26 13.46
CA HIS A 705 -50.39 13.16 12.68
C HIS A 705 -49.54 13.94 11.67
N LEU A 706 -50.03 14.03 10.43
CA LEU A 706 -49.48 14.82 9.35
C LEU A 706 -50.44 15.99 9.10
N SER A 707 -49.96 17.24 9.16
CA SER A 707 -50.80 18.37 8.76
C SER A 707 -50.01 19.61 8.38
N GLY A 708 -50.50 20.36 7.40
CA GLY A 708 -49.96 21.67 7.10
C GLY A 708 -50.25 22.14 5.70
N GLU A 709 -49.81 23.35 5.41
CA GLU A 709 -49.96 23.99 4.11
C GLU A 709 -48.62 24.58 3.68
N LEU A 710 -48.22 24.34 2.43
CA LEU A 710 -47.08 24.99 1.79
C LEU A 710 -47.54 25.65 0.51
N THR A 711 -47.14 26.91 0.33
CA THR A 711 -47.31 27.65 -0.92
C THR A 711 -45.95 28.14 -1.38
N GLY A 712 -45.62 27.95 -2.65
CA GLY A 712 -44.38 28.44 -3.22
C GLY A 712 -44.54 28.90 -4.67
N GLN A 713 -43.70 29.85 -5.06
CA GLN A 713 -43.57 30.34 -6.42
C GLN A 713 -42.12 30.74 -6.68
N THR A 714 -41.47 30.17 -7.69
CA THR A 714 -40.12 30.59 -8.08
C THR A 714 -40.15 31.89 -8.88
N THR A 715 -39.02 32.57 -8.92
CA THR A 715 -38.82 33.78 -9.74
C THR A 715 -37.73 33.49 -10.77
N PRO A 716 -37.70 34.20 -11.92
CA PRO A 716 -36.64 34.02 -12.91
C PRO A 716 -35.23 34.23 -12.35
N ALA A 717 -35.06 35.19 -11.44
CA ALA A 717 -33.77 35.46 -10.80
C ALA A 717 -33.32 34.31 -9.88
N PHE A 718 -34.23 33.77 -9.05
CA PHE A 718 -33.94 32.60 -8.22
C PHE A 718 -33.64 31.35 -9.06
N SER A 719 -34.39 31.17 -10.15
CA SER A 719 -34.26 30.06 -11.09
C SER A 719 -32.87 30.05 -11.74
N GLN A 720 -32.41 31.21 -12.22
CA GLN A 720 -31.06 31.38 -12.76
C GLN A 720 -30.00 31.09 -11.71
N TRP A 721 -30.16 31.63 -10.50
CA TRP A 721 -29.21 31.35 -9.41
C TRP A 721 -29.14 29.85 -9.07
N LEU A 722 -30.29 29.17 -8.97
CA LEU A 722 -30.33 27.74 -8.67
C LEU A 722 -29.65 26.92 -9.77
N ALA A 723 -29.82 27.32 -11.03
CA ALA A 723 -29.15 26.70 -12.18
C ALA A 723 -27.62 26.88 -12.12
N ASP A 724 -27.14 28.07 -11.77
CA ASP A 724 -25.70 28.35 -11.64
C ASP A 724 -25.06 27.54 -10.48
N LEU A 725 -25.80 27.28 -9.40
CA LEU A 725 -25.32 26.52 -8.23
C LEU A 725 -25.36 25.01 -8.44
N THR A 726 -26.45 24.49 -9.02
CA THR A 726 -26.76 23.05 -9.03
C THR A 726 -26.70 22.41 -10.40
N GLU A 727 -26.47 23.21 -11.45
CA GLU A 727 -26.56 22.81 -12.86
C GLU A 727 -27.95 22.23 -13.21
N VAL A 728 -28.97 22.48 -12.40
CA VAL A 728 -30.37 22.11 -12.66
C VAL A 728 -31.14 23.39 -12.93
N ASN A 729 -31.66 23.53 -14.15
CA ASN A 729 -32.43 24.70 -14.52
C ASN A 729 -33.92 24.41 -14.31
N ILE A 730 -34.54 25.15 -13.38
CA ILE A 730 -35.98 25.11 -13.13
C ILE A 730 -36.50 26.50 -13.47
N GLU A 731 -37.36 26.64 -14.46
CA GLU A 731 -38.01 27.91 -14.80
C GLU A 731 -39.13 28.25 -13.79
N GLU A 732 -40.05 29.15 -14.15
CA GLU A 732 -41.17 29.53 -13.28
C GLU A 732 -41.95 28.29 -12.80
N ALA A 733 -42.01 28.08 -11.49
CA ALA A 733 -42.66 26.96 -10.85
C ALA A 733 -43.54 27.45 -9.70
N SER A 734 -44.67 26.80 -9.49
CA SER A 734 -45.55 27.06 -8.35
C SER A 734 -45.98 25.76 -7.69
N LEU A 735 -46.14 25.82 -6.37
CA LEU A 735 -46.54 24.72 -5.51
C LEU A 735 -47.65 25.22 -4.58
N LYS A 736 -48.74 24.46 -4.50
CA LYS A 736 -49.73 24.59 -3.44
C LYS A 736 -50.03 23.21 -2.89
N LEU A 737 -49.57 22.96 -1.67
CA LEU A 737 -49.72 21.71 -0.95
C LEU A 737 -50.58 21.93 0.30
N SER A 738 -51.57 21.08 0.51
CA SER A 738 -52.33 20.99 1.77
C SER A 738 -52.41 19.53 2.18
N VAL A 739 -51.98 19.21 3.38
CA VAL A 739 -52.00 17.84 3.93
C VAL A 739 -52.59 17.84 5.33
N SER A 740 -53.21 16.74 5.71
CA SER A 740 -53.90 16.52 6.99
C SER A 740 -54.04 15.02 7.26
N GLY A 741 -54.43 14.60 8.46
CA GLY A 741 -54.68 13.19 8.79
C GLY A 741 -53.51 12.49 9.50
N PHE A 742 -53.46 11.16 9.42
CA PHE A 742 -52.40 10.36 10.04
C PHE A 742 -51.40 9.88 8.98
N TRP A 743 -50.17 9.54 9.36
CA TRP A 743 -49.19 9.01 8.40
C TRP A 743 -49.71 7.79 7.62
N THR A 744 -50.47 6.93 8.32
CA THR A 744 -51.11 5.73 7.77
C THR A 744 -52.43 6.01 7.05
N ASP A 745 -52.98 7.22 7.18
CA ASP A 745 -54.22 7.66 6.55
C ASP A 745 -54.10 9.17 6.20
N PRO A 746 -53.23 9.52 5.23
CA PRO A 746 -52.98 10.90 4.86
C PRO A 746 -54.11 11.40 3.95
N LEU A 747 -54.53 12.64 4.18
CA LEU A 747 -55.50 13.36 3.35
C LEU A 747 -54.86 14.65 2.86
N GLY A 748 -54.76 14.83 1.54
CA GLY A 748 -54.13 16.04 1.02
C GLY A 748 -54.37 16.32 -0.46
N THR A 749 -54.02 17.52 -0.87
CA THR A 749 -54.02 17.96 -2.25
C THR A 749 -52.70 18.67 -2.57
N ALA A 750 -52.19 18.44 -3.77
CA ALA A 750 -51.00 19.11 -4.29
C ALA A 750 -51.27 19.61 -5.72
N GLU A 751 -51.09 20.90 -5.94
CA GLU A 751 -51.08 21.52 -7.26
C GLU A 751 -49.64 21.98 -7.54
N VAL A 752 -49.07 21.47 -8.64
CA VAL A 752 -47.71 21.78 -9.07
C VAL A 752 -47.74 22.28 -10.50
N HIS A 753 -47.12 23.43 -10.74
CA HIS A 753 -46.85 23.93 -12.08
C HIS A 753 -45.35 24.17 -12.25
N VAL A 754 -44.76 23.75 -13.37
CA VAL A 754 -43.36 24.02 -13.72
C VAL A 754 -43.29 24.36 -15.20
N ALA A 755 -42.89 25.59 -15.53
CA ALA A 755 -42.77 26.08 -16.91
C ALA A 755 -41.68 25.33 -17.69
N GLY A 756 -40.57 24.99 -17.04
CA GLY A 756 -39.45 24.29 -17.63
C GLY A 756 -38.56 23.66 -16.55
N LEU A 757 -38.09 22.44 -16.81
CA LEU A 757 -37.16 21.68 -15.99
C LEU A 757 -36.13 21.01 -16.91
N ASP A 758 -34.88 21.38 -16.73
CA ASP A 758 -33.73 20.81 -17.44
C ASP A 758 -32.74 20.25 -16.42
N LEU A 759 -32.64 18.93 -16.41
CA LEU A 759 -31.71 18.15 -15.58
C LEU A 759 -30.47 17.71 -16.36
N GLY A 760 -30.41 18.01 -17.66
CA GLY A 760 -29.43 17.46 -18.59
C GLY A 760 -27.99 17.88 -18.31
N SER A 761 -27.76 19.07 -17.76
CA SER A 761 -26.41 19.56 -17.44
C SER A 761 -25.77 18.78 -16.29
N ARG A 762 -26.50 18.55 -15.19
CA ARG A 762 -26.01 17.79 -14.03
C ARG A 762 -25.82 16.29 -14.32
N PHE A 763 -26.66 15.72 -15.19
CA PHE A 763 -26.63 14.31 -15.54
C PHE A 763 -26.36 14.11 -17.05
N ALA A 764 -25.30 14.75 -17.54
CA ALA A 764 -24.97 14.75 -18.98
C ALA A 764 -24.82 13.33 -19.57
N GLU A 765 -24.35 12.35 -18.78
CA GLU A 765 -24.22 10.95 -19.22
C GLU A 765 -25.56 10.24 -19.46
N LEU A 766 -26.65 10.69 -18.82
CA LEU A 766 -27.97 10.06 -18.91
C LEU A 766 -28.83 10.61 -20.05
N GLU A 767 -28.42 11.71 -20.68
CA GLU A 767 -29.13 12.41 -21.76
C GLU A 767 -30.64 12.53 -21.48
N LEU A 768 -30.99 13.10 -20.31
CA LEU A 768 -32.37 13.22 -19.86
C LEU A 768 -33.15 14.24 -20.72
N PRO A 769 -34.44 13.96 -21.06
CA PRO A 769 -35.27 14.90 -21.82
C PRO A 769 -35.62 16.13 -20.99
N LYS A 770 -35.79 17.28 -21.66
CA LYS A 770 -36.30 18.50 -21.05
C LYS A 770 -37.80 18.39 -20.87
N LEU A 771 -38.29 18.85 -19.73
CA LEU A 771 -39.70 18.80 -19.37
C LEU A 771 -40.22 20.24 -19.26
N THR A 772 -41.18 20.62 -20.10
CA THR A 772 -41.78 21.97 -20.12
C THR A 772 -43.29 21.91 -19.89
N ALA A 773 -43.86 23.02 -19.43
CA ALA A 773 -45.29 23.20 -19.16
C ALA A 773 -45.93 22.08 -18.31
N LEU A 774 -45.21 21.58 -17.29
CA LEU A 774 -45.77 20.60 -16.36
C LEU A 774 -46.87 21.24 -15.53
N ALA A 775 -48.05 20.66 -15.58
CA ALA A 775 -49.15 20.95 -14.68
C ALA A 775 -49.64 19.63 -14.10
N MET A 776 -49.66 19.53 -12.77
CA MET A 776 -50.06 18.31 -12.06
C MET A 776 -51.00 18.66 -10.92
N LYS A 777 -52.11 17.95 -10.83
CA LYS A 777 -53.01 17.97 -9.68
C LYS A 777 -53.06 16.58 -9.06
N ALA A 778 -52.63 16.48 -7.81
CA ALA A 778 -52.63 15.25 -7.04
C ALA A 778 -53.56 15.36 -5.83
N GLN A 779 -54.22 14.27 -5.52
CA GLN A 779 -55.03 14.07 -4.33
C GLN A 779 -54.52 12.82 -3.61
N VAL A 780 -54.43 12.90 -2.30
CA VAL A 780 -53.96 11.82 -1.43
C VAL A 780 -55.09 11.47 -0.46
N ASP A 781 -55.39 10.18 -0.32
CA ASP A 781 -56.29 9.63 0.68
C ASP A 781 -55.77 8.32 1.30
N ALA A 782 -56.57 7.73 2.19
CA ALA A 782 -56.27 6.47 2.88
C ALA A 782 -55.91 5.32 1.93
N GLU A 783 -56.55 5.26 0.76
CA GLU A 783 -56.49 4.12 -0.14
C GLU A 783 -55.42 4.32 -1.21
N ALA A 784 -55.33 5.52 -1.79
CA ALA A 784 -54.42 5.81 -2.88
C ALA A 784 -53.92 7.26 -2.96
N TRP A 785 -52.73 7.42 -3.54
CA TRP A 785 -52.22 8.69 -4.04
C TRP A 785 -52.54 8.76 -5.52
N GLN A 786 -53.44 9.68 -5.87
CA GLN A 786 -53.97 9.86 -7.20
C GLN A 786 -53.44 11.15 -7.82
N ILE A 787 -52.70 11.04 -8.91
CA ILE A 787 -52.51 12.15 -9.83
C ILE A 787 -53.74 12.15 -10.74
N GLU A 788 -54.73 13.01 -10.43
CA GLU A 788 -56.00 13.11 -11.16
C GLU A 788 -55.76 13.41 -12.64
N GLN A 789 -54.81 14.32 -12.89
CA GLN A 789 -54.36 14.70 -14.21
C GLN A 789 -52.96 15.31 -14.10
N PHE A 790 -52.07 14.87 -14.98
CA PHE A 790 -50.85 15.59 -15.31
C PHE A 790 -50.81 15.89 -16.80
N GLU A 791 -50.24 17.03 -17.15
CA GLU A 791 -49.93 17.43 -18.51
C GLU A 791 -48.51 17.97 -18.54
N CYS A 792 -47.70 17.52 -19.48
CA CYS A 792 -46.36 18.08 -19.72
C CYS A 792 -45.95 17.93 -21.19
N LEU A 793 -44.94 18.71 -21.57
CA LEU A 793 -44.22 18.58 -22.84
C LEU A 793 -42.86 17.95 -22.53
N LEU A 794 -42.57 16.79 -23.11
CA LEU A 794 -41.26 16.13 -23.05
C LEU A 794 -40.55 16.35 -24.39
N ASN A 795 -39.51 17.19 -24.42
CA ASN A 795 -38.90 17.66 -25.67
C ASN A 795 -39.99 18.07 -26.70
N GLU A 796 -40.86 19.01 -26.35
CA GLU A 796 -42.00 19.49 -27.17
C GLU A 796 -43.12 18.46 -27.45
N SER A 797 -42.97 17.19 -27.04
CA SER A 797 -44.01 16.16 -27.23
C SER A 797 -45.01 16.15 -26.07
N ARG A 798 -46.32 16.25 -26.36
CA ARG A 798 -47.35 16.37 -25.32
C ARG A 798 -47.70 15.02 -24.71
N VAL A 799 -47.62 14.96 -23.39
CA VAL A 799 -48.02 13.80 -22.58
C VAL A 799 -49.09 14.25 -21.60
N LEU A 800 -50.22 13.56 -21.62
CA LEU A 800 -51.30 13.76 -20.68
C LEU A 800 -51.59 12.44 -20.00
N GLY A 801 -51.83 12.43 -18.70
CA GLY A 801 -52.12 11.19 -18.02
C GLY A 801 -52.73 11.36 -16.66
N ALA A 802 -53.09 10.22 -16.08
CA ALA A 802 -53.53 10.10 -14.70
C ALA A 802 -52.90 8.84 -14.12
N VAL A 803 -52.45 8.90 -12.89
CA VAL A 803 -51.72 7.82 -12.23
C VAL A 803 -52.30 7.60 -10.85
N THR A 804 -52.46 6.34 -10.46
CA THR A 804 -52.94 5.94 -9.15
C THR A 804 -51.98 4.93 -8.55
N LEU A 805 -51.56 5.21 -7.32
CA LEU A 805 -50.64 4.40 -6.54
C LEU A 805 -51.26 4.09 -5.18
N PRO A 806 -51.23 2.84 -4.71
CA PRO A 806 -51.72 2.52 -3.36
C PRO A 806 -50.91 3.25 -2.28
N THR A 807 -51.61 3.81 -1.29
CA THR A 807 -50.97 4.53 -0.19
C THR A 807 -49.99 3.65 0.57
N ASP A 808 -50.35 2.39 0.85
CA ASP A 808 -49.51 1.42 1.55
C ASP A 808 -48.12 1.22 0.91
N ASP A 809 -48.02 1.23 -0.43
CA ASP A 809 -46.75 0.99 -1.11
C ASP A 809 -45.85 2.23 -1.09
N ILE A 810 -46.45 3.43 -1.16
CA ILE A 810 -45.72 4.68 -0.98
C ILE A 810 -45.21 4.79 0.46
N LEU A 811 -46.02 4.42 1.45
CA LEU A 811 -45.58 4.43 2.85
C LEU A 811 -44.46 3.42 3.11
N LYS A 812 -44.51 2.21 2.54
CA LYS A 812 -43.39 1.24 2.61
C LYS A 812 -42.11 1.78 2.00
N LEU A 813 -42.20 2.51 0.88
CA LEU A 813 -41.05 3.16 0.24
C LEU A 813 -40.45 4.24 1.14
N LEU A 814 -41.30 5.05 1.77
CA LEU A 814 -40.87 6.12 2.69
C LEU A 814 -40.34 5.57 4.03
N ASP A 815 -40.76 4.37 4.43
CA ASP A 815 -40.24 3.63 5.60
C ASP A 815 -38.95 2.85 5.29
N ALA A 816 -38.50 2.80 4.03
CA ALA A 816 -37.27 2.11 3.65
C ALA A 816 -36.06 2.75 4.36
N ARG A 817 -35.18 1.90 4.91
CA ARG A 817 -34.03 2.36 5.69
C ARG A 817 -33.09 3.17 4.82
N THR A 818 -32.73 4.37 5.27
CA THR A 818 -31.68 5.19 4.65
C THR A 818 -30.36 4.39 4.59
N GLY A 819 -29.99 3.88 3.43
CA GLY A 819 -28.75 3.11 3.19
C GLY A 819 -28.95 1.76 2.50
N GLU A 820 -30.16 1.18 2.51
CA GLU A 820 -30.54 0.09 1.62
C GLU A 820 -31.11 0.72 0.32
N GLY A 821 -30.71 0.21 -0.85
CA GLY A 821 -31.17 0.77 -2.12
C GLY A 821 -32.71 0.79 -2.21
N LEU A 822 -33.27 1.83 -2.84
CA LEU A 822 -34.71 1.98 -3.01
C LEU A 822 -35.27 0.79 -3.83
N ASP A 823 -36.04 -0.08 -3.19
CA ASP A 823 -36.77 -1.13 -3.90
C ASP A 823 -38.06 -0.56 -4.49
N LEU A 824 -38.00 -0.24 -5.78
CA LEU A 824 -39.14 0.29 -6.54
C LEU A 824 -40.08 -0.81 -7.04
N GLN A 825 -39.73 -2.09 -6.88
CA GLN A 825 -40.51 -3.20 -7.43
C GLN A 825 -41.96 -3.24 -6.93
N PRO A 826 -42.26 -3.06 -5.63
CA PRO A 826 -43.64 -3.06 -5.14
C PRO A 826 -44.48 -1.92 -5.74
N LEU A 827 -43.86 -0.75 -5.92
CA LEU A 827 -44.51 0.42 -6.49
C LEU A 827 -44.82 0.19 -7.98
N LEU A 828 -43.90 -0.41 -8.73
CA LEU A 828 -44.09 -0.77 -10.14
C LEU A 828 -45.15 -1.86 -10.34
N GLU A 829 -45.27 -2.80 -9.40
CA GLU A 829 -46.24 -3.90 -9.46
C GLU A 829 -47.69 -3.44 -9.24
N HIS A 830 -47.95 -2.41 -8.43
CA HIS A 830 -49.31 -1.93 -8.16
C HIS A 830 -49.66 -0.59 -8.85
N LEU A 831 -48.72 -0.03 -9.63
CA LEU A 831 -48.94 1.16 -10.44
C LEU A 831 -50.07 0.93 -11.46
N SER A 832 -51.01 1.86 -11.49
CA SER A 832 -52.06 1.89 -12.51
C SER A 832 -52.26 3.31 -13.02
N GLY A 833 -52.71 3.45 -14.26
CA GLY A 833 -52.90 4.77 -14.83
C GLY A 833 -53.26 4.76 -16.31
N ARG A 834 -53.43 5.95 -16.86
CA ARG A 834 -53.58 6.17 -18.31
C ARG A 834 -52.60 7.24 -18.76
N VAL A 835 -52.04 7.05 -19.94
CA VAL A 835 -51.13 7.99 -20.58
C VAL A 835 -51.55 8.13 -22.04
N GLU A 836 -51.83 9.36 -22.44
CA GLU A 836 -52.08 9.78 -23.79
C GLU A 836 -50.85 10.51 -24.32
N LEU A 837 -50.34 10.03 -25.45
CA LEU A 837 -49.24 10.60 -26.20
C LEU A 837 -49.82 11.32 -27.42
N SER A 838 -49.56 12.61 -27.53
CA SER A 838 -50.04 13.46 -28.63
C SER A 838 -48.90 14.26 -29.24
N ASP A 839 -48.84 14.29 -30.56
CA ASP A 839 -47.81 14.98 -31.35
C ASP A 839 -46.37 14.58 -30.98
N TRP A 840 -46.13 13.29 -30.68
CA TRP A 840 -44.79 12.81 -30.33
C TRP A 840 -43.91 12.71 -31.57
N LYS A 841 -43.04 13.68 -31.79
CA LYS A 841 -42.19 13.73 -32.98
C LYS A 841 -40.84 13.08 -32.73
N PHE A 842 -40.46 12.16 -33.60
CA PHE A 842 -39.17 11.46 -33.48
C PHE A 842 -37.98 12.40 -33.75
N GLU A 843 -38.22 13.54 -34.40
CA GLU A 843 -37.21 14.55 -34.63
C GLU A 843 -36.72 15.23 -33.35
N ASP A 844 -37.47 15.16 -32.25
CA ASP A 844 -37.13 15.74 -30.95
C ASP A 844 -36.40 14.74 -30.02
N TRP A 845 -36.23 13.50 -30.49
CA TRP A 845 -35.66 12.37 -29.72
C TRP A 845 -34.46 11.72 -30.42
N ARG A 846 -33.78 12.46 -31.30
CA ARG A 846 -32.73 12.00 -32.23
C ARG A 846 -31.65 11.10 -31.62
N HIS A 847 -31.27 11.37 -30.38
CA HIS A 847 -30.16 10.72 -29.69
C HIS A 847 -30.51 9.32 -29.15
N ARG A 848 -31.81 9.02 -29.00
CA ARG A 848 -32.31 7.77 -28.40
C ARG A 848 -32.59 6.67 -29.42
N PHE A 849 -32.50 6.96 -30.72
CA PHE A 849 -32.81 6.02 -31.80
C PHE A 849 -31.56 5.64 -32.62
N PRO A 850 -31.48 4.40 -33.15
CA PRO A 850 -30.36 3.97 -33.99
C PRO A 850 -30.15 4.85 -35.22
N GLU A 851 -28.89 5.05 -35.63
CA GLU A 851 -28.53 5.89 -36.81
C GLU A 851 -29.20 5.46 -38.13
N VAL A 852 -29.69 4.23 -38.21
CA VAL A 852 -30.42 3.68 -39.37
C VAL A 852 -31.79 4.32 -39.53
N MET A 853 -32.41 4.81 -38.45
CA MET A 853 -33.71 5.48 -38.52
C MET A 853 -33.54 6.93 -38.99
N ARG A 854 -34.44 7.38 -39.88
CA ARG A 854 -34.56 8.80 -40.20
C ARG A 854 -35.27 9.48 -39.01
N GLN A 855 -34.83 10.69 -38.68
CA GLN A 855 -35.37 11.50 -37.59
C GLN A 855 -36.68 12.19 -38.02
N SER A 856 -37.63 11.43 -38.55
CA SER A 856 -38.94 11.93 -38.97
C SER A 856 -40.01 10.90 -38.64
N GLY A 857 -41.20 11.38 -38.30
CA GLY A 857 -42.35 10.56 -37.98
C GLY A 857 -43.00 11.02 -36.68
N GLU A 858 -44.25 10.61 -36.50
CA GLU A 858 -45.07 10.92 -35.35
C GLU A 858 -45.58 9.64 -34.69
N LEU A 859 -45.59 9.60 -33.37
CA LEU A 859 -46.26 8.59 -32.56
C LEU A 859 -47.40 9.26 -31.80
N ASN A 860 -48.59 8.68 -31.91
CA ASN A 860 -49.74 9.08 -31.11
C ASN A 860 -50.36 7.85 -30.49
N GLY A 861 -50.94 7.95 -29.31
CA GLY A 861 -51.65 6.82 -28.75
C GLY A 861 -52.14 7.00 -27.34
N GLU A 862 -53.02 6.11 -26.93
CA GLU A 862 -53.56 6.04 -25.59
C GLU A 862 -53.19 4.68 -25.01
N LEU A 863 -52.55 4.72 -23.85
CA LEU A 863 -52.06 3.57 -23.11
C LEU A 863 -52.68 3.57 -21.72
N VAL A 864 -53.21 2.43 -21.31
CA VAL A 864 -53.74 2.17 -19.97
C VAL A 864 -52.83 1.14 -19.32
N LEU A 865 -52.25 1.52 -18.19
CA LEU A 865 -51.43 0.69 -17.34
C LEU A 865 -52.31 0.08 -16.24
N GLN A 866 -52.32 -1.25 -16.19
CA GLN A 866 -52.90 -2.03 -15.12
C GLN A 866 -51.79 -2.57 -14.19
N PRO A 867 -52.13 -2.93 -12.93
CA PRO A 867 -51.19 -3.56 -12.02
C PRO A 867 -50.48 -4.76 -12.64
N GLY A 868 -49.19 -4.95 -12.32
CA GLY A 868 -48.31 -5.97 -12.89
C GLY A 868 -47.55 -5.52 -14.14
N LEU A 869 -47.50 -4.20 -14.39
CA LEU A 869 -46.95 -3.60 -15.61
C LEU A 869 -47.65 -4.07 -16.90
N ASP A 870 -48.95 -4.34 -16.81
CA ASP A 870 -49.75 -4.75 -17.96
C ASP A 870 -50.30 -3.52 -18.68
N TRP A 871 -49.65 -3.18 -19.78
CA TRP A 871 -50.04 -2.08 -20.64
C TRP A 871 -51.05 -2.57 -21.68
N SER A 872 -52.07 -1.76 -21.93
CA SER A 872 -53.08 -1.99 -22.96
C SER A 872 -53.40 -0.70 -23.69
N GLY A 873 -53.77 -0.75 -24.96
CA GLY A 873 -54.13 0.48 -25.69
C GLY A 873 -53.79 0.45 -27.17
N ARG A 874 -53.77 1.64 -27.78
CA ARG A 874 -53.55 1.83 -29.22
C ARG A 874 -52.42 2.81 -29.45
N LEU A 875 -51.47 2.42 -30.30
CA LEU A 875 -50.37 3.26 -30.77
C LEU A 875 -50.47 3.40 -32.30
N VAL A 876 -50.31 4.63 -32.80
CA VAL A 876 -50.37 4.97 -34.21
C VAL A 876 -49.06 5.66 -34.58
N LEU A 877 -48.31 5.02 -35.46
CA LEU A 877 -47.06 5.48 -36.02
C LEU A 877 -47.32 6.02 -37.44
N ASN A 878 -46.89 7.24 -37.74
CA ASN A 878 -47.07 7.87 -39.04
C ASN A 878 -45.75 8.45 -39.58
N ASP A 879 -45.58 8.38 -40.91
CA ASP A 879 -44.49 8.99 -41.70
C ASP A 879 -43.06 8.70 -41.22
N PHE A 880 -42.83 7.49 -40.70
CA PHE A 880 -41.49 7.03 -40.39
C PHE A 880 -40.69 6.71 -41.65
N ALA A 881 -39.37 6.84 -41.56
CA ALA A 881 -38.47 6.45 -42.63
C ALA A 881 -37.15 5.92 -42.08
N LEU A 882 -36.43 5.15 -42.88
CA LEU A 882 -35.07 4.69 -42.61
C LEU A 882 -34.09 5.45 -43.53
N ARG A 883 -32.87 5.66 -43.05
CA ARG A 883 -31.80 6.26 -43.86
C ARG A 883 -31.41 5.28 -44.98
N PRO A 884 -31.30 5.75 -46.24
CA PRO A 884 -30.84 4.91 -47.33
C PRO A 884 -29.35 4.55 -47.14
N THR A 885 -28.96 3.36 -47.58
CA THR A 885 -27.56 2.90 -47.61
C THR A 885 -27.08 2.80 -49.05
N GLN A 886 -25.79 2.55 -49.28
CA GLN A 886 -25.25 2.40 -50.64
C GLN A 886 -25.82 1.17 -51.39
N ALA A 887 -26.36 0.18 -50.68
CA ALA A 887 -26.80 -1.10 -51.27
C ALA A 887 -28.33 -1.24 -51.43
N TYR A 888 -29.13 -0.55 -50.58
CA TYR A 888 -30.58 -0.74 -50.51
C TYR A 888 -31.35 0.55 -50.79
N SER A 889 -32.55 0.41 -51.36
CA SER A 889 -33.44 1.53 -51.69
C SER A 889 -33.96 2.24 -50.43
N MET A 890 -34.34 3.51 -50.55
CA MET A 890 -34.99 4.28 -49.48
C MET A 890 -36.24 3.55 -48.98
N ILE A 891 -36.35 3.40 -47.65
CA ILE A 891 -37.54 2.89 -46.98
C ILE A 891 -38.22 4.06 -46.29
N ASP A 892 -39.40 4.45 -46.74
CA ASP A 892 -40.13 5.63 -46.26
C ASP A 892 -41.64 5.37 -46.13
N GLN A 893 -42.38 6.39 -45.64
CA GLN A 893 -43.82 6.30 -45.40
C GLN A 893 -44.22 5.07 -44.59
N ILE A 894 -43.40 4.73 -43.59
CA ILE A 894 -43.68 3.67 -42.64
C ILE A 894 -44.80 4.18 -41.73
N GLY A 895 -45.95 3.54 -41.82
CA GLY A 895 -47.09 3.79 -40.97
C GLY A 895 -47.57 2.48 -40.35
N ALA A 896 -47.94 2.51 -39.08
CA ALA A 896 -48.43 1.33 -38.37
C ALA A 896 -49.47 1.71 -37.31
N GLU A 897 -50.53 0.93 -37.26
CA GLU A 897 -51.49 0.89 -36.16
C GLU A 897 -51.23 -0.38 -35.34
N LEU A 898 -50.83 -0.17 -34.10
CA LEU A 898 -50.48 -1.21 -33.14
C LEU A 898 -51.53 -1.24 -32.03
N GLU A 899 -52.01 -2.43 -31.71
CA GLU A 899 -52.85 -2.68 -30.54
C GLU A 899 -52.03 -3.44 -29.52
N LEU A 900 -51.94 -2.90 -28.31
CA LEU A 900 -51.27 -3.55 -27.20
C LEU A 900 -52.35 -4.14 -26.28
N ALA A 901 -52.28 -5.44 -26.03
CA ALA A 901 -53.18 -6.13 -25.11
C ALA A 901 -52.49 -7.38 -24.55
N ASP A 902 -52.64 -7.63 -23.24
CA ASP A 902 -52.04 -8.77 -22.55
C ASP A 902 -50.50 -8.83 -22.75
N ARG A 903 -49.82 -7.67 -22.73
CA ARG A 903 -48.38 -7.54 -23.04
C ARG A 903 -47.98 -7.96 -24.47
N VAL A 904 -48.94 -8.18 -25.37
CA VAL A 904 -48.73 -8.51 -26.77
C VAL A 904 -49.05 -7.31 -27.65
N ILE A 905 -48.08 -6.86 -28.45
CA ILE A 905 -48.26 -5.87 -29.51
C ILE A 905 -48.72 -6.60 -30.76
N ARG A 906 -49.94 -6.32 -31.24
CA ARG A 906 -50.48 -6.83 -32.50
C ARG A 906 -50.53 -5.72 -33.53
N VAL A 907 -50.02 -6.01 -34.73
CA VAL A 907 -50.10 -5.08 -35.86
C VAL A 907 -51.48 -5.21 -36.50
N LYS A 908 -52.34 -4.19 -36.34
CA LYS A 908 -53.64 -4.16 -37.05
C LYS A 908 -53.47 -3.82 -38.51
N GLN A 909 -52.63 -2.84 -38.79
CA GLN A 909 -52.29 -2.41 -40.13
C GLN A 909 -50.88 -1.82 -40.09
N ALA A 910 -49.98 -2.29 -40.94
CA ALA A 910 -48.71 -1.60 -41.16
C ALA A 910 -48.34 -1.62 -42.64
N SER A 911 -47.74 -0.53 -43.09
CA SER A 911 -47.28 -0.37 -44.45
C SER A 911 -46.01 0.45 -44.49
N ALA A 912 -45.16 0.18 -45.46
CA ALA A 912 -43.97 0.94 -45.77
C ALA A 912 -43.83 1.07 -47.30
N ARG A 913 -42.95 1.95 -47.76
CA ARG A 913 -42.55 2.01 -49.16
C ARG A 913 -41.06 1.80 -49.29
N ILE A 914 -40.67 0.91 -50.21
CA ILE A 914 -39.28 0.61 -50.51
C ILE A 914 -39.01 1.01 -51.96
N GLY A 915 -38.14 2.01 -52.16
CA GLY A 915 -37.84 2.58 -53.48
C GLY A 915 -39.10 2.95 -54.28
N GLY A 916 -40.11 3.46 -53.59
CA GLY A 916 -41.42 3.85 -54.13
C GLY A 916 -42.47 2.73 -54.26
N SER A 917 -42.12 1.47 -54.00
CA SER A 917 -43.05 0.32 -54.08
C SER A 917 -43.69 0.03 -52.72
N PRO A 918 -45.01 -0.21 -52.62
CA PRO A 918 -45.67 -0.48 -51.34
C PRO A 918 -45.31 -1.88 -50.81
N LEU A 919 -45.13 -1.95 -49.50
CA LEU A 919 -44.90 -3.17 -48.72
C LEU A 919 -45.92 -3.18 -47.57
N ALA A 920 -46.73 -4.22 -47.48
CA ALA A 920 -47.61 -4.46 -46.35
C ALA A 920 -46.88 -5.28 -45.28
N LEU A 921 -47.06 -4.91 -44.03
CA LEU A 921 -46.48 -5.57 -42.86
C LEU A 921 -47.63 -6.06 -41.96
N ALA A 922 -47.50 -7.27 -41.44
CA ALA A 922 -48.43 -7.83 -40.46
C ALA A 922 -47.68 -8.70 -39.47
N GLY A 923 -48.16 -8.80 -38.23
CA GLY A 923 -47.46 -9.57 -37.22
C GLY A 923 -47.87 -9.26 -35.79
N TRP A 924 -47.15 -9.87 -34.86
CA TRP A 924 -47.31 -9.66 -33.42
C TRP A 924 -45.99 -9.87 -32.69
N ILE A 925 -45.86 -9.25 -31.51
CA ILE A 925 -44.73 -9.35 -30.61
C ILE A 925 -45.27 -9.55 -29.19
N ASP A 926 -44.90 -10.63 -28.54
CA ASP A 926 -45.19 -10.93 -27.14
C ASP A 926 -44.02 -10.49 -26.26
N GLY A 927 -44.27 -9.46 -25.45
CA GLY A 927 -43.33 -8.84 -24.52
C GLY A 927 -43.49 -9.31 -23.08
N THR A 928 -44.12 -10.46 -22.83
CA THR A 928 -44.23 -11.02 -21.47
C THR A 928 -42.85 -11.14 -20.80
N ASP A 929 -41.84 -11.57 -21.57
CA ASP A 929 -40.42 -11.52 -21.18
C ASP A 929 -39.66 -10.56 -22.11
N LEU A 930 -39.33 -9.37 -21.58
CA LEU A 930 -38.63 -8.32 -22.33
C LEU A 930 -37.20 -8.71 -22.73
N SER A 931 -36.59 -9.65 -22.00
CA SER A 931 -35.24 -10.13 -22.32
C SER A 931 -35.25 -11.11 -23.51
N GLU A 932 -36.36 -11.85 -23.68
CA GLU A 932 -36.52 -12.87 -24.71
C GLU A 932 -37.93 -12.84 -25.34
N PRO A 933 -38.27 -11.79 -26.11
CA PRO A 933 -39.59 -11.66 -26.70
C PRO A 933 -39.83 -12.71 -27.79
N LEU A 934 -41.08 -13.17 -27.90
CA LEU A 934 -41.58 -14.01 -28.99
C LEU A 934 -42.27 -13.13 -30.03
N TRP A 935 -42.14 -13.45 -31.31
CA TRP A 935 -42.69 -12.59 -32.36
C TRP A 935 -42.78 -13.28 -33.72
N GLU A 936 -43.69 -12.78 -34.55
CA GLU A 936 -43.82 -13.16 -35.96
C GLU A 936 -44.17 -11.90 -36.76
N VAL A 937 -43.38 -11.60 -37.79
CA VAL A 937 -43.58 -10.44 -38.67
C VAL A 937 -43.48 -10.90 -40.12
N SER A 938 -44.52 -10.65 -40.89
CA SER A 938 -44.63 -10.94 -42.31
C SER A 938 -44.61 -9.65 -43.14
N ALA A 939 -43.99 -9.74 -44.31
CA ALA A 939 -43.81 -8.64 -45.25
C ALA A 939 -44.18 -9.08 -46.66
N VAL A 940 -45.23 -8.45 -47.22
CA VAL A 940 -45.75 -8.76 -48.55
C VAL A 940 -45.72 -7.53 -49.44
N GLY A 941 -45.05 -7.61 -50.60
CA GLY A 941 -44.87 -6.47 -51.49
C GLY A 941 -44.77 -6.87 -52.95
N GLN A 942 -45.15 -5.96 -53.85
CA GLN A 942 -45.07 -6.18 -55.30
C GLN A 942 -43.96 -5.34 -55.92
N ARG A 943 -43.13 -5.96 -56.76
CA ARG A 943 -42.05 -5.30 -57.52
C ARG A 943 -41.07 -4.46 -56.67
N VAL A 944 -40.85 -4.88 -55.43
CA VAL A 944 -39.96 -4.24 -54.46
C VAL A 944 -38.52 -4.25 -54.97
N PRO A 945 -37.83 -3.09 -55.04
CA PRO A 945 -36.44 -3.00 -55.45
C PRO A 945 -35.50 -3.41 -54.30
N LEU A 946 -35.16 -4.69 -54.26
CA LEU A 946 -34.30 -5.31 -53.24
C LEU A 946 -32.87 -4.78 -53.27
N VAL A 947 -32.27 -4.62 -54.45
CA VAL A 947 -30.90 -4.09 -54.61
C VAL A 947 -30.89 -3.02 -55.67
N ARG A 948 -30.19 -1.91 -55.40
CA ARG A 948 -30.02 -0.82 -56.34
C ARG A 948 -28.63 -0.20 -56.23
N THR A 949 -27.71 -0.68 -57.05
CA THR A 949 -26.36 -0.12 -57.22
C THR A 949 -26.22 0.54 -58.60
N SER A 950 -25.03 1.07 -58.92
CA SER A 950 -24.69 1.57 -60.27
C SER A 950 -24.92 0.51 -61.35
N ASP A 951 -24.64 -0.75 -61.01
CA ASP A 951 -24.55 -1.84 -61.98
C ASP A 951 -25.69 -2.84 -61.85
N LEU A 952 -26.34 -2.96 -60.69
CA LEU A 952 -27.41 -3.93 -60.46
C LEU A 952 -28.69 -3.24 -59.96
N ILE A 953 -29.80 -3.52 -60.65
CA ILE A 953 -31.15 -3.22 -60.18
C ILE A 953 -31.92 -4.54 -60.11
N LEU A 954 -32.14 -5.04 -58.90
CA LEU A 954 -32.85 -6.28 -58.61
C LEU A 954 -34.22 -5.97 -58.00
N ARG A 955 -35.30 -6.47 -58.62
CA ARG A 955 -36.68 -6.30 -58.15
C ARG A 955 -37.34 -7.64 -57.90
N SER A 956 -38.19 -7.73 -56.88
CA SER A 956 -38.91 -8.95 -56.51
C SER A 956 -40.33 -8.66 -56.01
N ASN A 957 -41.25 -9.59 -56.24
CA ASN A 957 -42.39 -9.73 -55.34
C ASN A 957 -41.88 -10.41 -54.07
N VAL A 958 -42.19 -9.84 -52.92
CA VAL A 958 -41.67 -10.25 -51.61
C VAL A 958 -42.80 -10.90 -50.85
N ASP A 959 -42.59 -12.10 -50.36
CA ASP A 959 -43.44 -12.79 -49.39
C ASP A 959 -42.52 -13.44 -48.36
N LEU A 960 -42.15 -12.68 -47.34
CA LEU A 960 -41.17 -13.08 -46.33
C LEU A 960 -41.78 -12.98 -44.94
N THR A 961 -41.49 -13.96 -44.10
CA THR A 961 -41.87 -13.97 -42.69
C THR A 961 -40.63 -14.21 -41.83
N LEU A 962 -40.46 -13.36 -40.84
CA LEU A 962 -39.42 -13.45 -39.84
C LEU A 962 -40.09 -13.83 -38.51
N LYS A 963 -39.62 -14.89 -37.86
CA LYS A 963 -40.28 -15.42 -36.65
C LYS A 963 -39.30 -15.91 -35.59
N ARG A 964 -39.75 -15.84 -34.34
CA ARG A 964 -39.21 -16.54 -33.17
C ARG A 964 -40.40 -16.94 -32.29
N LEU A 965 -40.79 -18.22 -32.35
CA LEU A 965 -42.02 -18.71 -31.71
C LEU A 965 -41.78 -19.35 -30.34
N ALA A 966 -40.55 -19.77 -30.04
CA ALA A 966 -40.14 -20.24 -28.72
C ALA A 966 -38.81 -19.57 -28.28
N LYS A 967 -38.58 -19.49 -26.96
CA LYS A 967 -37.38 -18.87 -26.39
C LYS A 967 -36.09 -19.55 -26.84
N GLU A 968 -36.11 -20.87 -26.92
CA GLU A 968 -35.01 -21.75 -27.36
C GLU A 968 -34.71 -21.60 -28.88
N ASP A 969 -35.65 -21.06 -29.67
CA ASP A 969 -35.49 -20.97 -31.12
C ASP A 969 -34.60 -19.77 -31.50
N ALA A 970 -33.64 -20.02 -32.38
CA ALA A 970 -32.97 -18.95 -33.11
C ALA A 970 -33.97 -18.33 -34.11
N PRO A 971 -34.08 -16.98 -34.17
CA PRO A 971 -34.94 -16.32 -35.15
C PRO A 971 -34.66 -16.77 -36.59
N GLU A 972 -35.72 -16.99 -37.37
CA GLU A 972 -35.65 -17.51 -38.74
C GLU A 972 -36.36 -16.55 -39.71
N LEU A 973 -35.68 -16.17 -40.80
CA LEU A 973 -36.26 -15.51 -41.97
C LEU A 973 -36.61 -16.55 -43.02
N PHE A 974 -37.88 -16.77 -43.28
CA PHE A 974 -38.35 -17.74 -44.28
C PHE A 974 -39.34 -17.13 -45.27
N GLY A 975 -39.44 -17.73 -46.45
CA GLY A 975 -40.42 -17.32 -47.46
C GLY A 975 -39.87 -17.34 -48.88
N GLU A 976 -40.54 -16.60 -49.76
CA GLU A 976 -40.28 -16.61 -51.20
C GLU A 976 -39.99 -15.21 -51.76
N LEU A 977 -38.98 -15.15 -52.62
CA LEU A 977 -38.64 -13.99 -53.42
C LEU A 977 -38.85 -14.32 -54.90
N ASN A 978 -39.88 -13.73 -55.50
CA ASN A 978 -40.18 -13.88 -56.91
C ASN A 978 -39.62 -12.72 -57.72
N PHE A 979 -38.42 -12.89 -58.27
CA PHE A 979 -37.74 -11.84 -59.03
C PHE A 979 -38.51 -11.45 -60.30
N THR A 980 -38.55 -10.15 -60.55
CA THR A 980 -39.21 -9.52 -61.70
C THR A 980 -38.18 -8.78 -62.55
N GLN A 981 -38.61 -8.09 -63.61
CA GLN A 981 -37.73 -7.41 -64.56
C GLN A 981 -36.63 -6.56 -63.87
N SER A 982 -35.42 -7.06 -63.99
CA SER A 982 -34.19 -6.60 -63.33
C SER A 982 -33.09 -6.40 -64.37
N THR A 983 -32.01 -5.69 -64.01
CA THR A 983 -30.91 -5.40 -64.94
C THR A 983 -29.57 -5.43 -64.21
N LEU A 984 -28.58 -6.06 -64.83
CA LEU A 984 -27.20 -6.13 -64.38
C LEU A 984 -26.28 -5.60 -65.51
N LEU A 985 -25.38 -4.69 -65.18
CA LEU A 985 -24.30 -4.20 -66.03
C LEU A 985 -23.02 -4.93 -65.63
N VAL A 986 -22.30 -5.47 -66.60
CA VAL A 986 -21.05 -6.21 -66.38
C VAL A 986 -19.98 -5.61 -67.29
N GLU A 987 -18.77 -5.43 -66.76
CA GLU A 987 -17.59 -5.11 -67.55
C GLU A 987 -16.83 -6.42 -67.83
N PHE A 988 -16.96 -6.97 -69.04
CA PHE A 988 -16.33 -8.22 -69.46
C PHE A 988 -15.82 -8.10 -70.88
N ASP A 989 -14.51 -8.27 -71.12
CA ASP A 989 -13.88 -8.30 -72.45
C ASP A 989 -13.51 -9.75 -72.82
N PRO A 990 -14.15 -10.36 -73.84
CA PRO A 990 -13.91 -11.75 -74.25
C PRO A 990 -12.56 -11.99 -74.94
N LEU A 991 -11.78 -10.95 -75.24
CA LEU A 991 -10.51 -11.05 -75.98
C LEU A 991 -9.28 -10.68 -75.13
N ALA A 992 -9.46 -10.37 -73.84
CA ALA A 992 -8.35 -10.02 -72.94
C ALA A 992 -7.50 -11.27 -72.58
N PRO A 993 -6.15 -11.19 -72.63
CA PRO A 993 -5.25 -12.33 -72.34
C PRO A 993 -5.20 -12.70 -70.85
N SER A 994 -5.74 -11.86 -69.97
CA SER A 994 -6.12 -12.22 -68.61
C SER A 994 -7.28 -11.34 -68.17
N VAL A 995 -8.32 -11.95 -67.59
CA VAL A 995 -9.31 -11.20 -66.82
C VAL A 995 -8.59 -10.76 -65.56
N LYS A 996 -8.30 -9.46 -65.40
CA LYS A 996 -7.87 -8.92 -64.10
C LYS A 996 -9.02 -9.21 -63.12
N SER A 997 -8.92 -10.29 -62.36
CA SER A 997 -9.77 -10.51 -61.21
C SER A 997 -9.44 -9.40 -60.22
N GLY A 998 -10.28 -8.36 -60.15
CA GLY A 998 -10.35 -7.53 -58.94
C GLY A 998 -10.56 -8.43 -57.72
N PRO A 999 -10.40 -7.93 -56.49
CA PRO A 999 -10.59 -8.74 -55.28
C PRO A 999 -11.91 -9.51 -55.36
N SER A 1000 -11.84 -10.82 -55.65
CA SER A 1000 -13.03 -11.61 -55.90
C SER A 1000 -13.64 -11.91 -54.55
N SER A 1001 -14.71 -11.21 -54.18
CA SER A 1001 -15.57 -11.66 -53.10
C SER A 1001 -16.06 -13.07 -53.46
N ARG A 1002 -16.06 -13.99 -52.50
CA ARG A 1002 -16.57 -15.35 -52.69
C ARG A 1002 -18.06 -15.35 -52.34
N PRO A 1003 -18.91 -16.19 -52.97
CA PRO A 1003 -20.26 -16.41 -52.49
C PRO A 1003 -20.27 -16.94 -51.03
N PRO A 1004 -21.26 -16.55 -50.21
CA PRO A 1004 -22.22 -15.47 -50.45
C PRO A 1004 -21.52 -14.10 -50.43
N TYR A 1005 -21.87 -13.22 -51.37
CA TYR A 1005 -21.26 -11.90 -51.52
C TYR A 1005 -21.65 -10.89 -50.42
N PHE A 1006 -22.24 -11.36 -49.32
CA PHE A 1006 -22.66 -10.57 -48.16
C PHE A 1006 -22.60 -11.42 -46.88
N SER A 1007 -22.44 -10.75 -45.73
CA SER A 1007 -22.57 -11.31 -44.39
C SER A 1007 -23.06 -10.20 -43.47
N ILE A 1008 -23.97 -10.54 -42.54
CA ILE A 1008 -24.49 -9.59 -41.54
C ILE A 1008 -23.81 -9.89 -40.21
N THR A 1009 -22.87 -9.03 -39.82
CA THR A 1009 -22.01 -9.21 -38.63
C THR A 1009 -22.52 -8.51 -37.37
N ALA A 1010 -23.66 -7.81 -37.44
CA ALA A 1010 -24.25 -7.11 -36.30
C ALA A 1010 -24.52 -8.11 -35.15
N PRO A 1011 -23.89 -7.95 -33.97
CA PRO A 1011 -23.90 -8.96 -32.91
C PRO A 1011 -25.31 -9.41 -32.50
N SER A 1012 -26.26 -8.48 -32.44
CA SER A 1012 -27.65 -8.71 -32.03
C SER A 1012 -28.46 -9.61 -32.98
N ILE A 1013 -28.09 -9.69 -34.26
CA ILE A 1013 -28.84 -10.45 -35.29
C ILE A 1013 -27.99 -11.46 -36.07
N SER A 1014 -26.68 -11.51 -35.81
CA SER A 1014 -25.71 -12.34 -36.54
C SER A 1014 -26.04 -13.84 -36.57
N ASN A 1015 -26.67 -14.36 -35.51
CA ASN A 1015 -27.01 -15.77 -35.35
C ASN A 1015 -28.38 -16.16 -35.94
N TRP A 1016 -29.12 -15.22 -36.53
CA TRP A 1016 -30.43 -15.51 -37.15
C TRP A 1016 -30.26 -16.39 -38.38
N LYS A 1017 -31.27 -17.21 -38.69
CA LYS A 1017 -31.23 -18.21 -39.77
C LYS A 1017 -31.94 -17.73 -41.03
N PHE A 1018 -31.42 -18.11 -42.20
CA PHE A 1018 -32.10 -17.94 -43.48
C PHE A 1018 -32.77 -19.24 -43.92
N ASN A 1019 -33.96 -19.12 -44.51
CA ASN A 1019 -34.69 -20.17 -45.21
C ASN A 1019 -35.54 -19.56 -46.33
N VAL A 1020 -34.87 -18.88 -47.26
CA VAL A 1020 -35.52 -18.11 -48.32
C VAL A 1020 -35.31 -18.79 -49.66
N VAL A 1021 -36.38 -18.99 -50.42
CA VAL A 1021 -36.32 -19.48 -51.80
C VAL A 1021 -36.50 -18.29 -52.73
N ALA A 1022 -35.60 -18.13 -53.69
CA ALA A 1022 -35.62 -17.03 -54.64
C ALA A 1022 -35.66 -17.56 -56.07
N SER A 1023 -36.75 -17.26 -56.78
CA SER A 1023 -36.99 -17.73 -58.15
C SER A 1023 -37.28 -16.57 -59.08
N GLY A 1024 -36.92 -16.71 -60.36
CA GLY A 1024 -37.27 -15.73 -61.38
C GLY A 1024 -37.13 -16.32 -62.77
N ASP A 1025 -38.14 -16.11 -63.62
CA ASP A 1025 -38.10 -16.55 -65.00
C ASP A 1025 -37.83 -15.37 -65.95
N ALA A 1026 -36.79 -15.51 -66.79
CA ALA A 1026 -36.36 -14.55 -67.79
C ALA A 1026 -36.35 -13.10 -67.27
N PHE A 1027 -35.91 -12.93 -66.02
CA PHE A 1027 -36.14 -11.72 -65.24
C PHE A 1027 -34.95 -10.76 -65.29
N LEU A 1028 -33.72 -11.27 -65.36
CA LEU A 1028 -32.50 -10.47 -65.28
C LEU A 1028 -31.91 -10.21 -66.66
N ARG A 1029 -31.87 -8.94 -67.07
CA ARG A 1029 -31.15 -8.50 -68.27
C ARG A 1029 -29.71 -8.20 -67.91
N VAL A 1030 -28.78 -9.06 -68.32
CA VAL A 1030 -27.36 -8.82 -68.17
C VAL A 1030 -26.82 -8.13 -69.42
N ARG A 1031 -26.11 -7.02 -69.26
CA ARG A 1031 -25.57 -6.21 -70.37
C ARG A 1031 -24.11 -5.88 -70.13
N SER A 1032 -23.27 -6.16 -71.11
CA SER A 1032 -21.93 -5.60 -71.25
C SER A 1032 -21.78 -5.00 -72.65
N PRO A 1033 -20.68 -4.27 -72.94
CA PRO A 1033 -20.36 -3.87 -74.31
C PRO A 1033 -20.24 -5.07 -75.26
N TYR A 1034 -19.88 -6.25 -74.73
CA TYR A 1034 -19.52 -7.45 -75.49
C TYR A 1034 -20.50 -8.62 -75.34
N PHE A 1035 -21.55 -8.49 -74.53
CA PHE A 1035 -22.52 -9.57 -74.33
C PHE A 1035 -23.87 -9.03 -73.84
N ARG A 1036 -24.94 -9.71 -74.22
CA ARG A 1036 -26.30 -9.44 -73.74
C ARG A 1036 -26.98 -10.75 -73.43
N ALA A 1037 -27.53 -10.91 -72.24
CA ALA A 1037 -28.32 -12.09 -71.92
C ALA A 1037 -29.55 -11.77 -71.07
N LEU A 1038 -30.52 -12.66 -71.18
CA LEU A 1038 -31.69 -12.76 -70.33
C LEU A 1038 -31.56 -14.05 -69.51
N VAL A 1039 -31.64 -13.91 -68.19
CA VAL A 1039 -31.32 -14.99 -67.25
C VAL A 1039 -32.51 -15.31 -66.34
N SER A 1040 -32.74 -16.61 -66.12
CA SER A 1040 -33.66 -17.18 -65.13
C SER A 1040 -32.85 -17.72 -63.93
N THR A 1041 -33.48 -17.85 -62.77
CA THR A 1041 -32.80 -18.32 -61.55
C THR A 1041 -33.71 -19.17 -60.67
N ASN A 1042 -33.10 -20.10 -59.94
CA ASN A 1042 -33.70 -20.76 -58.80
C ASN A 1042 -32.62 -20.93 -57.72
N LEU A 1043 -32.74 -20.19 -56.62
CA LEU A 1043 -31.75 -20.08 -55.56
C LEU A 1043 -32.41 -20.36 -54.21
N ALA A 1044 -31.67 -21.00 -53.31
CA ALA A 1044 -32.03 -21.15 -51.91
C ALA A 1044 -30.96 -20.46 -51.07
N LEU A 1045 -31.39 -19.54 -50.20
CA LEU A 1045 -30.55 -18.88 -49.21
C LEU A 1045 -30.81 -19.52 -47.84
N ARG A 1046 -29.76 -20.13 -47.29
CA ARG A 1046 -29.74 -20.87 -46.01
C ARG A 1046 -28.60 -20.37 -45.11
N GLY A 1047 -28.32 -21.10 -44.04
CA GLY A 1047 -27.26 -20.75 -43.09
C GLY A 1047 -27.72 -19.68 -42.10
N THR A 1048 -26.75 -18.99 -41.50
CA THR A 1048 -27.01 -17.88 -40.57
C THR A 1048 -26.72 -16.54 -41.23
N PHE A 1049 -27.15 -15.44 -40.60
CA PHE A 1049 -26.89 -14.08 -41.07
C PHE A 1049 -25.40 -13.79 -41.20
N ILE A 1050 -24.58 -14.29 -40.26
CA ILE A 1050 -23.12 -14.18 -40.31
C ILE A 1050 -22.46 -15.14 -41.30
N LYS A 1051 -23.05 -16.33 -41.52
CA LYS A 1051 -22.55 -17.34 -42.46
C LYS A 1051 -23.69 -17.79 -43.39
N PRO A 1052 -24.09 -16.95 -44.37
CA PRO A 1052 -25.13 -17.35 -45.30
C PRO A 1052 -24.62 -18.46 -46.23
N GLU A 1053 -25.54 -19.25 -46.75
CA GLU A 1053 -25.27 -20.30 -47.72
C GLU A 1053 -26.21 -20.09 -48.91
N LEU A 1054 -25.64 -19.72 -50.07
CA LEU A 1054 -26.42 -19.54 -51.29
C LEU A 1054 -26.21 -20.76 -52.19
N ILE A 1055 -27.29 -21.46 -52.52
CA ILE A 1055 -27.28 -22.69 -53.34
C ILE A 1055 -28.22 -22.52 -54.52
N GLY A 1056 -27.87 -23.07 -55.69
CA GLY A 1056 -28.69 -23.01 -56.90
C GLY A 1056 -27.95 -22.40 -58.07
N GLY A 1057 -28.68 -21.95 -59.10
CA GLY A 1057 -28.05 -21.52 -60.35
C GLY A 1057 -28.85 -20.52 -61.16
N LEU A 1058 -28.10 -19.79 -61.99
CA LEU A 1058 -28.53 -18.85 -62.99
C LEU A 1058 -28.45 -19.52 -64.36
N ARG A 1059 -29.58 -19.59 -65.08
CA ARG A 1059 -29.64 -20.16 -66.43
C ARG A 1059 -29.90 -19.09 -67.47
N VAL A 1060 -29.14 -19.10 -68.56
CA VAL A 1060 -29.38 -18.25 -69.72
C VAL A 1060 -30.65 -18.72 -70.43
N ALA A 1061 -31.66 -17.87 -70.49
CA ALA A 1061 -32.89 -18.10 -71.25
C ALA A 1061 -32.71 -17.70 -72.73
N SER A 1062 -31.96 -16.64 -72.98
CA SER A 1062 -31.48 -16.23 -74.31
C SER A 1062 -30.30 -15.28 -74.16
N GLY A 1063 -29.36 -15.28 -75.10
CA GLY A 1063 -28.25 -14.33 -75.05
C GLY A 1063 -27.33 -14.41 -76.25
N ASP A 1064 -26.52 -13.37 -76.40
CA ASP A 1064 -25.58 -13.20 -77.49
C ASP A 1064 -24.26 -12.63 -76.98
N ILE A 1065 -23.14 -13.14 -77.50
CA ILE A 1065 -21.81 -12.55 -77.36
C ILE A 1065 -21.50 -11.75 -78.63
N LEU A 1066 -21.05 -10.52 -78.43
CA LEU A 1066 -20.75 -9.53 -79.46
C LEU A 1066 -19.23 -9.40 -79.60
N PHE A 1067 -18.69 -10.04 -80.63
CA PHE A 1067 -17.33 -9.78 -81.09
C PHE A 1067 -17.34 -8.59 -82.08
N PRO A 1068 -16.19 -7.93 -82.34
CA PRO A 1068 -16.14 -6.72 -83.18
C PRO A 1068 -16.80 -6.86 -84.56
N SER A 1069 -16.71 -8.07 -85.16
CA SER A 1069 -17.24 -8.34 -86.50
C SER A 1069 -18.28 -9.47 -86.54
N VAL A 1070 -18.56 -10.13 -85.41
CA VAL A 1070 -19.34 -11.38 -85.35
C VAL A 1070 -20.26 -11.39 -84.13
N LYS A 1071 -21.51 -11.82 -84.33
CA LYS A 1071 -22.46 -12.13 -83.24
C LYS A 1071 -22.50 -13.64 -83.04
N MET A 1072 -22.26 -14.09 -81.81
CA MET A 1072 -22.35 -15.50 -81.40
C MET A 1072 -23.58 -15.67 -80.52
N GLU A 1073 -24.48 -16.59 -80.87
CA GLU A 1073 -25.65 -16.89 -80.05
C GLU A 1073 -25.25 -17.85 -78.93
N LEU A 1074 -25.85 -17.70 -77.74
CA LEU A 1074 -25.65 -18.61 -76.62
C LEU A 1074 -26.71 -19.71 -76.66
N ASP A 1075 -26.27 -20.94 -76.91
CA ASP A 1075 -27.10 -22.13 -77.09
C ASP A 1075 -27.58 -22.68 -75.74
N SER A 1076 -26.67 -22.72 -74.76
CA SER A 1076 -26.93 -23.11 -73.37
C SER A 1076 -25.95 -22.39 -72.44
N GLY A 1077 -26.40 -22.05 -71.24
CA GLY A 1077 -25.53 -21.41 -70.26
C GLY A 1077 -26.09 -21.54 -68.85
N GLU A 1078 -25.30 -22.05 -67.91
CA GLU A 1078 -25.63 -22.09 -66.50
C GLU A 1078 -24.43 -21.66 -65.66
N ALA A 1079 -24.69 -20.81 -64.66
CA ALA A 1079 -23.75 -20.50 -63.60
C ALA A 1079 -24.36 -20.95 -62.28
N PHE A 1080 -23.76 -21.93 -61.61
CA PHE A 1080 -24.36 -22.57 -60.44
C PHE A 1080 -23.37 -22.75 -59.28
N ILE A 1081 -23.91 -22.85 -58.07
CA ILE A 1081 -23.15 -23.10 -56.85
C ILE A 1081 -23.51 -24.50 -56.35
N GLU A 1082 -22.52 -25.38 -56.28
CA GLU A 1082 -22.69 -26.74 -55.79
C GLU A 1082 -22.74 -26.78 -54.26
N PRO A 1083 -23.59 -27.62 -53.64
CA PRO A 1083 -23.62 -27.78 -52.18
C PRO A 1083 -22.26 -28.20 -51.57
N MET A 1084 -21.45 -28.96 -52.32
CA MET A 1084 -20.12 -29.41 -51.87
C MET A 1084 -19.05 -28.32 -51.99
N LYS A 1085 -19.31 -27.26 -52.76
CA LYS A 1085 -18.41 -26.13 -53.03
C LYS A 1085 -19.18 -24.81 -52.96
N PRO A 1086 -19.73 -24.43 -51.80
CA PRO A 1086 -20.64 -23.28 -51.66
C PRO A 1086 -19.96 -21.91 -51.90
N HIS A 1087 -18.64 -21.89 -52.05
CA HIS A 1087 -17.83 -20.70 -52.26
C HIS A 1087 -17.27 -20.58 -53.69
N GLU A 1088 -17.66 -21.46 -54.59
CA GLU A 1088 -17.24 -21.46 -56.00
C GLU A 1088 -18.48 -21.43 -56.91
N VAL A 1089 -18.56 -20.44 -57.79
CA VAL A 1089 -19.54 -20.43 -58.89
C VAL A 1089 -18.94 -21.21 -60.04
N GLN A 1090 -19.55 -22.32 -60.42
CA GLN A 1090 -19.20 -23.09 -61.62
C GLN A 1090 -19.86 -22.46 -62.84
N LEU A 1091 -19.14 -22.42 -63.95
CA LEU A 1091 -19.60 -21.92 -65.24
C LEU A 1091 -19.71 -23.09 -66.21
N ASP A 1092 -20.80 -23.14 -66.95
CA ASP A 1092 -20.99 -24.04 -68.09
C ASP A 1092 -21.77 -23.30 -69.17
N PHE A 1093 -21.06 -22.76 -70.16
CA PHE A 1093 -21.66 -22.03 -71.28
C PHE A 1093 -21.21 -22.58 -72.62
N SER A 1094 -22.13 -22.68 -73.55
CA SER A 1094 -21.88 -23.04 -74.95
C SER A 1094 -22.52 -22.00 -75.87
N GLY A 1095 -21.77 -21.56 -76.87
CA GLY A 1095 -22.26 -20.63 -77.88
C GLY A 1095 -21.77 -20.99 -79.26
N ILE A 1096 -22.61 -20.73 -80.27
CA ILE A 1096 -22.31 -21.04 -81.67
C ILE A 1096 -22.40 -19.78 -82.54
N ALA A 1097 -21.42 -19.60 -83.42
CA ALA A 1097 -21.40 -18.56 -84.44
C ALA A 1097 -21.05 -19.14 -85.80
N GLN A 1098 -21.65 -18.62 -86.86
CA GLN A 1098 -21.26 -18.93 -88.23
C GLN A 1098 -20.59 -17.72 -88.87
N VAL A 1099 -19.34 -17.87 -89.31
CA VAL A 1099 -18.57 -16.80 -89.93
C VAL A 1099 -17.99 -17.30 -91.25
N SER A 1100 -18.40 -16.66 -92.35
CA SER A 1100 -18.12 -17.17 -93.71
C SER A 1100 -18.58 -18.63 -93.86
N SER A 1101 -17.65 -19.58 -94.03
CA SER A 1101 -17.91 -21.01 -94.18
C SER A 1101 -17.58 -21.85 -92.94
N TYR A 1102 -17.21 -21.21 -91.81
CA TYR A 1102 -16.81 -21.90 -90.57
C TYR A 1102 -17.90 -21.75 -89.52
N VAL A 1103 -18.25 -22.87 -88.87
CA VAL A 1103 -19.03 -22.88 -87.63
C VAL A 1103 -18.05 -22.87 -86.47
N ILE A 1104 -18.12 -21.86 -85.62
CA ILE A 1104 -17.31 -21.71 -84.41
C ILE A 1104 -18.18 -22.06 -83.22
N THR A 1105 -17.69 -22.96 -82.37
CA THR A 1105 -18.27 -23.26 -81.07
C THR A 1105 -17.35 -22.73 -79.97
N MET A 1106 -17.92 -22.01 -79.01
CA MET A 1106 -17.24 -21.56 -77.81
C MET A 1106 -17.76 -22.38 -76.62
N GLU A 1107 -16.86 -22.90 -75.81
CA GLU A 1107 -17.18 -23.53 -74.52
C GLU A 1107 -16.49 -22.76 -73.40
N VAL A 1108 -17.25 -22.39 -72.38
CA VAL A 1108 -16.75 -21.78 -71.14
C VAL A 1108 -17.03 -22.74 -70.00
N SER A 1109 -15.98 -23.15 -69.29
CA SER A 1109 -16.05 -24.07 -68.15
C SER A 1109 -15.23 -23.55 -66.96
N GLN A 1110 -15.14 -24.33 -65.89
CA GLN A 1110 -14.42 -24.02 -64.63
C GLN A 1110 -15.14 -22.96 -63.78
N THR A 1111 -14.42 -22.30 -62.87
CA THR A 1111 -15.02 -21.40 -61.89
C THR A 1111 -15.08 -19.96 -62.39
N LEU A 1112 -15.98 -19.14 -61.85
CA LEU A 1112 -16.04 -17.70 -62.16
C LEU A 1112 -14.73 -16.96 -61.87
N SER A 1113 -13.93 -17.44 -60.90
CA SER A 1113 -12.62 -16.86 -60.55
C SER A 1113 -11.50 -17.28 -61.49
N ASP A 1114 -11.66 -18.40 -62.20
CA ASP A 1114 -10.68 -18.95 -63.15
C ASP A 1114 -11.42 -19.57 -64.36
N PRO A 1115 -12.04 -18.75 -65.22
CA PRO A 1115 -12.84 -19.24 -66.33
C PRO A 1115 -11.95 -19.82 -67.43
N SER A 1116 -12.26 -21.03 -67.90
CA SER A 1116 -11.60 -21.63 -69.06
C SER A 1116 -12.46 -21.45 -70.30
N VAL A 1117 -12.01 -20.59 -71.22
CA VAL A 1117 -12.68 -20.35 -72.51
C VAL A 1117 -11.93 -21.09 -73.61
N SER A 1118 -12.63 -21.96 -74.33
CA SER A 1118 -12.10 -22.67 -75.49
C SER A 1118 -12.94 -22.39 -76.72
N PHE A 1119 -12.27 -22.26 -77.87
CA PHE A 1119 -12.92 -22.10 -79.16
C PHE A 1119 -12.55 -23.27 -80.05
N SER A 1120 -13.54 -23.82 -80.74
CA SER A 1120 -13.36 -24.84 -81.78
C SER A 1120 -14.05 -24.39 -83.05
N SER A 1121 -13.61 -24.94 -84.19
CA SER A 1121 -14.20 -24.62 -85.49
C SER A 1121 -14.37 -25.86 -86.34
N THR A 1122 -15.40 -25.84 -87.19
CA THR A 1122 -15.66 -26.86 -88.19
C THR A 1122 -15.80 -26.17 -89.56
N PRO A 1123 -14.89 -26.41 -90.54
CA PRO A 1123 -13.64 -27.21 -90.47
C PRO A 1123 -12.60 -26.68 -89.46
N THR A 1124 -11.69 -27.55 -88.99
CA THR A 1124 -10.72 -27.23 -87.91
C THR A 1124 -9.71 -26.15 -88.30
N LEU A 1125 -9.66 -25.09 -87.50
CA LEU A 1125 -8.67 -24.01 -87.57
C LEU A 1125 -7.82 -23.93 -86.28
N PRO A 1126 -6.58 -23.42 -86.35
CA PRO A 1126 -5.82 -23.05 -85.15
C PRO A 1126 -6.53 -21.94 -84.35
N ASN A 1127 -6.43 -21.96 -83.02
CA ASN A 1127 -7.07 -20.94 -82.14
C ASN A 1127 -6.75 -19.50 -82.54
N SER A 1128 -5.52 -19.20 -82.98
CA SER A 1128 -5.12 -17.86 -83.44
C SER A 1128 -5.89 -17.41 -84.69
N GLU A 1129 -6.27 -18.35 -85.55
CA GLU A 1129 -7.09 -18.07 -86.73
C GLU A 1129 -8.57 -17.96 -86.39
N ILE A 1130 -9.06 -18.74 -85.41
CA ILE A 1130 -10.42 -18.61 -84.88
C ILE A 1130 -10.61 -17.23 -84.23
N VAL A 1131 -9.68 -16.80 -83.38
CA VAL A 1131 -9.70 -15.47 -82.75
C VAL A 1131 -9.60 -14.37 -83.81
N ARG A 1132 -8.74 -14.52 -84.82
CA ARG A 1132 -8.67 -13.58 -85.97
C ARG A 1132 -10.00 -13.50 -86.70
N LEU A 1133 -10.66 -14.64 -86.93
CA LEU A 1133 -11.97 -14.70 -87.60
C LEU A 1133 -13.05 -13.98 -86.79
N LEU A 1134 -13.09 -14.19 -85.47
CA LEU A 1134 -14.02 -13.53 -84.56
C LEU A 1134 -13.77 -12.01 -84.47
N ALA A 1135 -12.51 -11.58 -84.46
CA ALA A 1135 -12.14 -10.17 -84.39
C ALA A 1135 -12.36 -9.42 -85.71
N THR A 1136 -12.01 -10.03 -86.85
CA THR A 1136 -11.90 -9.34 -88.16
C THR A 1136 -12.91 -9.79 -89.22
N GLY A 1137 -13.68 -10.85 -88.97
CA GLY A 1137 -14.68 -11.38 -89.90
C GLY A 1137 -14.13 -12.16 -91.09
N GLY A 1138 -12.80 -12.34 -91.22
CA GLY A 1138 -12.17 -13.07 -92.32
C GLY A 1138 -10.74 -13.57 -92.05
N LEU A 1139 -10.24 -14.49 -92.88
CA LEU A 1139 -8.89 -15.09 -92.75
C LEU A 1139 -7.82 -14.41 -93.63
N SER A 1140 -8.22 -13.55 -94.57
CA SER A 1140 -7.35 -12.96 -95.59
C SER A 1140 -7.50 -11.44 -95.65
N GLY A 1141 -6.51 -10.70 -95.10
CA GLY A 1141 -6.48 -9.24 -95.14
C GLY A 1141 -5.30 -8.62 -94.37
N GLY A 1142 -4.47 -7.85 -95.07
CA GLY A 1142 -3.27 -7.17 -94.55
C GLY A 1142 -3.54 -5.90 -93.73
N GLN A 1143 -4.36 -5.98 -92.69
CA GLN A 1143 -4.41 -4.95 -91.63
C GLN A 1143 -3.60 -5.44 -90.41
N ALA A 1144 -2.28 -5.54 -90.58
CA ALA A 1144 -1.37 -5.86 -89.48
C ALA A 1144 -1.36 -4.79 -88.36
N GLY A 1145 -1.81 -3.55 -88.66
CA GLY A 1145 -1.86 -2.45 -87.71
C GLY A 1145 -2.93 -2.59 -86.61
N ALA A 1146 -4.14 -3.07 -86.94
CA ALA A 1146 -5.20 -3.25 -85.94
C ALA A 1146 -4.99 -4.50 -85.07
N VAL A 1147 -4.38 -5.55 -85.64
CA VAL A 1147 -3.99 -6.77 -84.92
C VAL A 1147 -2.78 -6.52 -84.02
N GLY A 1148 -1.85 -5.64 -84.43
CA GLY A 1148 -0.66 -5.27 -83.65
C GLY A 1148 -0.95 -4.44 -82.40
N VAL A 1149 -1.99 -3.61 -82.39
CA VAL A 1149 -2.38 -2.82 -81.20
C VAL A 1149 -3.13 -3.68 -80.16
N TYR A 1150 -3.95 -4.64 -80.61
CA TYR A 1150 -4.67 -5.57 -79.71
C TYR A 1150 -3.76 -6.71 -79.19
N LEU A 1151 -2.83 -7.25 -80.00
CA LEU A 1151 -1.83 -8.22 -79.53
C LEU A 1151 -0.65 -7.58 -78.79
N GLY A 1152 -0.30 -6.32 -79.11
CA GLY A 1152 0.80 -5.58 -78.50
C GLY A 1152 0.57 -5.22 -77.02
N LYS A 1153 -0.70 -5.09 -76.59
CA LYS A 1153 -1.04 -4.99 -75.17
C LYS A 1153 -0.94 -6.33 -74.42
N GLY A 1154 -0.98 -7.46 -75.12
CA GLY A 1154 -0.86 -8.81 -74.53
C GLY A 1154 0.56 -9.35 -74.43
N LEU A 1155 1.47 -8.97 -75.34
CA LEU A 1155 2.84 -9.50 -75.38
C LEU A 1155 3.86 -8.75 -74.52
N LEU A 1156 3.55 -7.53 -74.07
CA LEU A 1156 4.40 -6.79 -73.10
C LEU A 1156 4.26 -7.30 -71.65
N GLY A 1157 3.34 -8.25 -71.40
CA GLY A 1157 3.12 -8.89 -70.10
C GLY A 1157 3.85 -10.23 -69.90
N VAL A 1158 4.67 -10.70 -70.86
CA VAL A 1158 5.31 -12.02 -70.78
C VAL A 1158 6.80 -11.94 -71.14
N GLY A 1159 7.68 -12.04 -70.14
CA GLY A 1159 9.04 -12.58 -70.35
C GLY A 1159 10.27 -11.67 -70.16
N ALA A 1160 10.18 -10.52 -69.50
CA ALA A 1160 11.37 -9.82 -68.98
C ALA A 1160 11.11 -9.41 -67.52
N GLY A 1161 11.98 -9.85 -66.61
CA GLY A 1161 11.74 -9.80 -65.17
C GLY A 1161 11.40 -8.41 -64.61
N GLY A 1162 10.40 -8.37 -63.72
CA GLY A 1162 10.30 -7.38 -62.65
C GLY A 1162 9.81 -5.97 -62.99
N VAL A 1163 8.93 -5.79 -63.97
CA VAL A 1163 8.28 -4.48 -64.19
C VAL A 1163 6.86 -4.47 -63.62
N ASP A 1164 6.63 -3.58 -62.66
CA ASP A 1164 5.36 -3.37 -61.98
C ASP A 1164 4.27 -2.88 -62.95
N SER A 1165 3.07 -3.47 -62.86
CA SER A 1165 1.92 -3.19 -63.74
C SER A 1165 1.45 -1.72 -63.71
N SER A 1166 1.84 -0.97 -62.67
CA SER A 1166 1.57 0.46 -62.49
C SER A 1166 2.30 1.37 -63.50
N LEU A 1167 3.39 0.89 -64.11
CA LEU A 1167 4.15 1.64 -65.14
C LEU A 1167 3.45 1.62 -66.50
N ALA A 1168 2.78 0.51 -66.85
CA ALA A 1168 2.05 0.38 -68.11
C ALA A 1168 0.81 1.28 -68.15
N ASP A 1169 0.10 1.45 -67.03
CA ASP A 1169 -1.09 2.31 -66.90
C ASP A 1169 -0.76 3.83 -66.93
N ARG A 1170 0.53 4.19 -66.89
CA ARG A 1170 1.02 5.57 -66.96
C ARG A 1170 1.62 5.94 -68.31
N LEU A 1171 1.81 4.98 -69.21
CA LEU A 1171 2.45 5.17 -70.50
C LEU A 1171 1.43 5.02 -71.64
N THR A 1172 1.11 6.12 -72.32
CA THR A 1172 0.29 6.13 -73.53
C THR A 1172 1.21 6.29 -74.73
N ILE A 1173 1.08 5.42 -75.74
CA ILE A 1173 1.84 5.49 -76.99
C ILE A 1173 0.85 5.64 -78.13
N ASP A 1174 0.91 6.77 -78.82
CA ASP A 1174 0.08 7.08 -79.98
C ASP A 1174 0.94 7.02 -81.25
N VAL A 1175 0.55 6.21 -82.22
CA VAL A 1175 1.30 6.03 -83.47
C VAL A 1175 0.40 6.40 -84.65
N GLY A 1176 0.82 7.38 -85.44
CA GLY A 1176 0.18 7.72 -86.72
C GLY A 1176 -1.01 8.67 -86.66
N GLU A 1177 -1.11 9.53 -85.63
CA GLU A 1177 -2.19 10.54 -85.54
C GLU A 1177 -2.12 11.60 -86.67
N ALA A 1178 -0.93 11.82 -87.25
CA ALA A 1178 -0.71 12.66 -88.44
C ALA A 1178 0.43 12.10 -89.31
N GLY A 1179 0.30 12.17 -90.64
CA GLY A 1179 1.37 11.72 -91.55
C GLY A 1179 2.53 12.72 -91.61
N GLY A 1180 3.76 12.26 -91.38
CA GLY A 1180 4.97 13.06 -91.64
C GLY A 1180 5.12 13.37 -93.12
N ARG A 1181 5.80 14.48 -93.47
CA ARG A 1181 5.92 14.95 -94.87
C ARG A 1181 6.64 13.97 -95.80
N ASP A 1182 7.45 13.08 -95.26
CA ASP A 1182 8.15 12.00 -95.98
C ASP A 1182 7.37 10.66 -96.05
N GLY A 1183 6.12 10.63 -95.57
CA GLY A 1183 5.29 9.41 -95.55
C GLY A 1183 5.59 8.45 -94.39
N GLY A 1184 6.44 8.86 -93.44
CA GLY A 1184 6.66 8.15 -92.17
C GLY A 1184 5.56 8.43 -91.13
N ASN A 1185 5.35 7.48 -90.20
CA ASN A 1185 4.39 7.63 -89.10
C ASN A 1185 4.98 8.53 -88.00
N THR A 1186 4.21 9.51 -87.52
CA THR A 1186 4.54 10.18 -86.25
C THR A 1186 4.33 9.22 -85.08
N PHE A 1187 5.11 9.39 -84.02
CA PHE A 1187 4.89 8.64 -82.79
C PHE A 1187 5.00 9.57 -81.59
N GLY A 1188 4.00 9.54 -80.73
CA GLY A 1188 3.93 10.25 -79.46
C GLY A 1188 3.97 9.25 -78.31
N VAL A 1189 4.72 9.59 -77.27
CA VAL A 1189 4.85 8.82 -76.03
C VAL A 1189 4.55 9.78 -74.88
N GLN A 1190 3.39 9.61 -74.27
CA GLN A 1190 3.00 10.37 -73.10
C GLN A 1190 3.17 9.51 -71.85
N TYR A 1191 3.99 9.98 -70.92
CA TYR A 1191 4.19 9.37 -69.61
C TYR A 1191 3.62 10.27 -68.51
N ARG A 1192 2.60 9.77 -67.79
CA ARG A 1192 1.95 10.47 -66.69
C ARG A 1192 2.75 10.32 -65.40
N ILE A 1193 3.42 11.40 -64.97
CA ILE A 1193 4.23 11.42 -63.75
C ILE A 1193 3.32 11.53 -62.53
N THR A 1194 2.37 12.47 -62.56
CA THR A 1194 1.28 12.61 -61.58
C THR A 1194 -0.01 12.98 -62.30
N ASP A 1195 -1.12 13.07 -61.57
CA ASP A 1195 -2.43 13.43 -62.08
C ASP A 1195 -2.53 14.83 -62.73
N SER A 1196 -1.53 15.68 -62.53
CA SER A 1196 -1.45 17.04 -63.05
C SER A 1196 -0.16 17.32 -63.82
N VAL A 1197 0.76 16.34 -63.94
CA VAL A 1197 2.07 16.50 -64.59
C VAL A 1197 2.34 15.34 -65.56
N TYR A 1198 2.60 15.68 -66.82
CA TYR A 1198 2.78 14.76 -67.93
C TYR A 1198 4.10 15.05 -68.64
N LEU A 1199 4.83 14.01 -69.01
CA LEU A 1199 5.98 14.09 -69.90
C LEU A 1199 5.53 13.59 -71.27
N ASN A 1200 5.63 14.41 -72.31
CA ASN A 1200 5.26 14.02 -73.66
C ASN A 1200 6.49 14.05 -74.56
N GLY A 1201 6.91 12.89 -75.06
CA GLY A 1201 8.05 12.76 -75.95
C GLY A 1201 7.62 12.17 -77.27
N GLY A 1202 8.10 12.68 -78.39
CA GLY A 1202 7.68 12.14 -79.67
C GLY A 1202 8.46 12.64 -80.86
N TYR A 1203 8.25 11.97 -81.99
CA TYR A 1203 8.72 12.38 -83.30
C TYR A 1203 7.54 13.01 -84.05
N ASP A 1204 7.62 14.32 -84.27
CA ASP A 1204 6.51 15.13 -84.75
C ASP A 1204 6.46 15.26 -86.29
N ILE A 1205 5.46 15.99 -86.78
CA ILE A 1205 5.26 16.26 -88.23
C ILE A 1205 6.36 17.13 -88.85
N HIS A 1206 7.24 17.72 -88.05
CA HIS A 1206 8.38 18.54 -88.47
C HIS A 1206 9.70 17.76 -88.44
N GLU A 1207 9.63 16.44 -88.24
CA GLU A 1207 10.78 15.53 -88.23
C GLU A 1207 11.75 15.82 -87.07
N ALA A 1208 11.23 16.42 -85.99
CA ALA A 1208 11.98 16.72 -84.79
C ALA A 1208 11.60 15.77 -83.65
N TYR A 1209 12.60 15.37 -82.86
CA TYR A 1209 12.37 14.71 -81.57
C TYR A 1209 12.15 15.77 -80.50
N ASN A 1210 10.96 15.82 -79.96
CA ASN A 1210 10.58 16.77 -78.92
C ASN A 1210 10.34 16.03 -77.60
N LEU A 1211 10.62 16.68 -76.48
CA LEU A 1211 10.33 16.20 -75.14
C LEU A 1211 9.81 17.38 -74.31
N ASP A 1212 8.50 17.38 -74.07
CA ASP A 1212 7.79 18.43 -73.36
C ASP A 1212 7.37 17.96 -71.97
N LEU A 1213 7.54 18.83 -70.97
CA LEU A 1213 6.97 18.63 -69.63
C LEU A 1213 5.78 19.56 -69.47
N ILE A 1214 4.58 18.99 -69.33
CA ILE A 1214 3.32 19.70 -69.27
C ILE A 1214 2.75 19.56 -67.85
N TRP A 1215 2.39 20.67 -67.21
CA TRP A 1215 1.67 20.63 -65.94
C TRP A 1215 0.43 21.53 -65.97
N SER A 1216 -0.65 21.10 -65.31
CA SER A 1216 -1.90 21.87 -65.18
C SER A 1216 -2.11 22.33 -63.74
N ILE A 1217 -2.35 23.64 -63.55
CA ILE A 1217 -2.54 24.27 -62.24
C ILE A 1217 -4.03 24.33 -61.84
N PHE A 1218 -4.96 24.09 -62.77
CA PHE A 1218 -6.40 24.02 -62.48
C PHE A 1218 -7.01 22.77 -63.11
N LYS A 1219 -7.42 21.82 -62.27
CA LYS A 1219 -8.28 20.69 -62.68
C LYS A 1219 -9.73 21.12 -62.51
N ARG A 1220 -10.55 20.92 -63.53
CA ARG A 1220 -12.02 21.05 -63.47
C ARG A 1220 -12.63 19.67 -63.41
#